data_AF-A0A6C0VIL2-F1
#
_entry.id   AF-A0A6C0VIL2-F1
#
_cell.length_a   1.000
_cell.length_b   1.000
_cell.length_c   1.000
_cell.angle_alpha   90.00
_cell.angle_beta   90.00
_cell.angle_gamma   90.00
#
_symmetry.space_group_name_H-M   'P 1'
#
loop_
_entity.id
_entity.type
_entity.pdbx_description
1 polymer ?
#
loop_
_entity_poly.entity_id
_entity_poly.type
_entity_poly.pdbx_seq_one_letter_code
_entity_poly.pdbx_strand_id
1 'polypeptide(L)'
;MIDQQKIHKQCFSKDQNERTDGLDQLNYNFFLLPDKQQAWNDIIILATESGINYQITNAISSAFPHMPDKQRAWNNLHKLINDENYRVKWNVVSALGNIFSYLPDKQCAWKNLIKLFFGQEKYFGYTLAESVGTAFFFMSDKQQAWDDLHKLTTAEDPKVRSKVIFAIERAFIHIPNKQQVWNDLHRLTNDEDPEVRSNVAHSIGQTFSYLLDKQQAWNDLHQLTNDEDPEVRSKVVFAINHSFFHIPNKQQAWNDLHRLTNDEDPKVRSSVAYSIGQTFSHLLDKQQAWNDLHQLTIDEDPEVRYNAASALCSSFSQIPDRQQAWNDLDRLANDDEHTVRMDVARELDSVLLRVLDKQRVFEYIHKLTTDEDNSVRTNATASLRRVFSQVPDKHQAWNDLHRLTNDEYITVRCNAVSAIGHVFSQLPDKTQAHKELIKLTNDEIKVVRAYANNSLGMVSIFNASQIEKDYKKELETALESFERAEEESCGEWNKPAKFNLPFFRFIHTIVFEKLEAKDKAAKYLKVARNIFGKSGNQELLFEAINNLANSLIEADNQNVGYLNGKNREICFYKNYFDCIAELLSNNEETAPFPIEAIRMGIQILNRNLKEILEETKEIKIKDGLEFEVLYVPVSKCEKEIVRVAAVQFDFRLSDTIFPPQIIDKEKTRRKILHILNIARYEGVDIVCLPELCLYEDWISDIEGMYKEVAIIAGSFYNEKKQNVCKSLFISGMDIPLQEKITPSPFEETGIINQKMVPGNKLYIYNTKLGKYSILICRDFINLRHHIRGKIDIIFVPSYNKAIKRFHEDANNHITNSAAYIVISNTSFYGGTSIFGRIRKEFNSELVEAGYKVSEDGLYKLCELNKGEEGLIIAELNLIHKSLQVPAPANPEEDIRPVSFIEKKIIKFPR
;
A
#
# COMPACT_ATOMS: atom_id res chain seq x y z
N MET A 1 11.50 26.70 -13.83
CA MET A 1 11.12 27.80 -12.90
C MET A 1 9.64 28.08 -13.16
N ILE A 2 8.80 28.10 -12.12
CA ILE A 2 7.35 28.32 -12.29
C ILE A 2 7.11 29.83 -12.48
N ASP A 3 6.33 30.19 -13.49
CA ASP A 3 5.98 31.58 -13.80
C ASP A 3 4.78 32.02 -12.95
N GLN A 4 5.05 32.63 -11.80
CA GLN A 4 4.02 33.08 -10.87
C GLN A 4 3.14 34.21 -11.46
N GLN A 5 3.69 35.09 -12.31
CA GLN A 5 2.89 36.15 -12.94
C GLN A 5 1.87 35.57 -13.93
N LYS A 6 2.24 34.50 -14.65
CA LYS A 6 1.30 33.78 -15.51
C LYS A 6 0.16 33.19 -14.69
N ILE A 7 0.47 32.53 -13.58
CA ILE A 7 -0.55 31.93 -12.69
C ILE A 7 -1.51 32.99 -12.16
N HIS A 8 -0.98 34.13 -11.68
CA HIS A 8 -1.79 35.25 -11.23
C HIS A 8 -2.76 35.75 -12.33
N LYS A 9 -2.27 35.93 -13.56
CA LYS A 9 -3.12 36.34 -14.70
C LYS A 9 -4.19 35.30 -15.04
N GLN A 10 -3.83 34.02 -15.00
CA GLN A 10 -4.76 32.91 -15.26
C GLN A 10 -5.91 32.91 -14.23
N CYS A 11 -5.59 33.10 -12.94
CA CYS A 11 -6.58 33.15 -11.86
C CYS A 11 -7.67 34.21 -12.09
N PHE A 12 -7.34 35.33 -12.73
CA PHE A 12 -8.28 36.42 -13.01
C PHE A 12 -8.66 36.54 -14.49
N SER A 13 -8.46 35.47 -15.26
CA SER A 13 -8.88 35.44 -16.66
C SER A 13 -10.40 35.48 -16.81
N LYS A 14 -10.89 35.99 -17.92
CA LYS A 14 -12.32 35.89 -18.28
C LYS A 14 -12.69 34.48 -18.73
N ASP A 15 -11.71 33.67 -19.14
CA ASP A 15 -11.89 32.28 -19.51
C ASP A 15 -11.96 31.40 -18.24
N GLN A 16 -13.03 30.62 -18.11
CA GLN A 16 -13.25 29.75 -16.95
C GLN A 16 -12.26 28.58 -16.87
N ASN A 17 -11.78 28.07 -18.00
CA ASN A 17 -10.77 27.02 -18.04
C ASN A 17 -9.42 27.58 -17.61
N GLU A 18 -9.04 28.77 -18.07
CA GLU A 18 -7.80 29.43 -17.62
C GLU A 18 -7.84 29.76 -16.12
N ARG A 19 -8.99 30.16 -15.58
CA ARG A 19 -9.16 30.34 -14.13
C ARG A 19 -9.01 29.06 -13.35
N THR A 20 -9.58 27.96 -13.84
CA THR A 20 -9.47 26.63 -13.22
C THR A 20 -8.02 26.17 -13.24
N ASP A 21 -7.33 26.30 -14.39
CA ASP A 21 -5.91 26.01 -14.52
C ASP A 21 -5.07 26.86 -13.56
N GLY A 22 -5.33 28.16 -13.46
CA GLY A 22 -4.64 29.05 -12.53
C GLY A 22 -4.78 28.59 -11.08
N LEU A 23 -5.98 28.21 -10.67
CA LEU A 23 -6.26 27.70 -9.33
C LEU A 23 -5.62 26.33 -9.06
N ASP A 24 -5.62 25.43 -10.05
CA ASP A 24 -4.89 24.16 -9.97
C ASP A 24 -3.38 24.39 -9.83
N GLN A 25 -2.82 25.34 -10.58
CA GLN A 25 -1.42 25.72 -10.44
C GLN A 25 -1.12 26.26 -9.04
N LEU A 26 -2.02 27.07 -8.45
CA LEU A 26 -1.89 27.52 -7.06
C LEU A 26 -1.96 26.33 -6.09
N ASN A 27 -2.89 25.40 -6.26
CA ASN A 27 -3.04 24.21 -5.42
C ASN A 27 -1.78 23.32 -5.44
N TYR A 28 -1.25 22.99 -6.62
CA TYR A 28 -0.14 22.05 -6.76
C TYR A 28 1.25 22.64 -6.54
N ASN A 29 1.41 23.94 -6.81
CA ASN A 29 2.73 24.57 -6.81
C ASN A 29 2.96 25.58 -5.69
N PHE A 30 1.98 25.83 -4.80
CA PHE A 30 2.05 26.88 -3.78
C PHE A 30 3.39 26.94 -3.04
N PHE A 31 3.92 25.77 -2.64
CA PHE A 31 5.17 25.68 -1.88
C PHE A 31 6.40 26.17 -2.66
N LEU A 32 6.38 26.02 -4.00
CA LEU A 32 7.43 26.44 -4.93
C LEU A 32 7.33 27.92 -5.32
N LEU A 33 6.23 28.59 -5.01
CA LEU A 33 6.05 30.00 -5.37
C LEU A 33 6.90 30.90 -4.47
N PRO A 34 7.64 31.88 -5.05
CA PRO A 34 8.45 32.81 -4.29
C PRO A 34 7.60 33.78 -3.47
N ASP A 35 6.52 34.35 -4.03
CA ASP A 35 5.62 35.25 -3.31
C ASP A 35 4.35 34.52 -2.84
N LYS A 36 4.47 33.85 -1.70
CA LYS A 36 3.35 33.10 -1.09
C LYS A 36 2.21 34.01 -0.65
N GLN A 37 2.49 35.28 -0.34
CA GLN A 37 1.45 36.21 0.12
C GLN A 37 0.56 36.64 -1.05
N GLN A 38 1.13 36.92 -2.22
CA GLN A 38 0.36 37.18 -3.44
C GLN A 38 -0.48 35.96 -3.81
N ALA A 39 0.13 34.79 -3.89
CA ALA A 39 -0.55 33.55 -4.23
C ALA A 39 -1.72 33.24 -3.26
N TRP A 40 -1.53 33.48 -1.96
CA TRP A 40 -2.60 33.33 -0.97
C TRP A 40 -3.73 34.33 -1.18
N ASN A 41 -3.41 35.60 -1.42
CA ASN A 41 -4.43 36.62 -1.69
C ASN A 41 -5.24 36.28 -2.94
N ASP A 42 -4.60 35.72 -3.97
CA ASP A 42 -5.29 35.27 -5.18
C ASP A 42 -6.32 34.17 -4.85
N ILE A 43 -5.96 33.18 -4.02
CA ILE A 43 -6.88 32.15 -3.52
C ILE A 43 -8.04 32.79 -2.73
N ILE A 44 -7.76 33.75 -1.85
CA ILE A 44 -8.77 34.40 -1.02
C ILE A 44 -9.77 35.22 -1.86
N ILE A 45 -9.31 35.92 -2.90
CA ILE A 45 -10.20 36.64 -3.80
C ILE A 45 -11.09 35.65 -4.56
N LEU A 46 -10.49 34.59 -5.12
CA LEU A 46 -11.26 33.53 -5.79
C LEU A 46 -12.26 32.86 -4.86
N ALA A 47 -11.94 32.70 -3.57
CA ALA A 47 -12.85 32.16 -2.57
C ALA A 47 -14.11 33.00 -2.34
N THR A 48 -14.09 34.28 -2.71
CA THR A 48 -15.26 35.18 -2.66
C THR A 48 -16.10 35.17 -3.94
N GLU A 49 -15.57 34.61 -5.04
CA GLU A 49 -16.25 34.54 -6.32
C GLU A 49 -17.06 33.24 -6.48
N SER A 50 -18.23 33.31 -7.11
CA SER A 50 -19.08 32.13 -7.34
C SER A 50 -18.59 31.30 -8.53
N GLY A 51 -18.28 30.01 -8.34
CA GLY A 51 -18.18 29.06 -9.47
C GLY A 51 -17.27 27.83 -9.31
N ILE A 52 -16.31 27.83 -8.36
CA ILE A 52 -15.24 26.81 -8.32
C ILE A 52 -14.99 26.28 -6.88
N ASN A 53 -16.04 25.80 -6.22
CA ASN A 53 -16.01 25.57 -4.76
C ASN A 53 -15.04 24.46 -4.30
N TYR A 54 -14.95 23.34 -5.03
CA TYR A 54 -14.12 22.21 -4.63
C TYR A 54 -12.61 22.49 -4.82
N GLN A 55 -12.21 23.07 -5.96
CA GLN A 55 -10.81 23.41 -6.19
C GLN A 55 -10.34 24.53 -5.25
N ILE A 56 -11.21 25.49 -4.90
CA ILE A 56 -10.89 26.54 -3.92
C ILE A 56 -10.60 25.91 -2.55
N THR A 57 -11.44 24.97 -2.12
CA THR A 57 -11.24 24.23 -0.85
C THR A 57 -9.89 23.52 -0.83
N ASN A 58 -9.53 22.84 -1.92
CA ASN A 58 -8.24 22.15 -2.05
C ASN A 58 -7.08 23.14 -2.04
N ALA A 59 -7.19 24.25 -2.79
CA ALA A 59 -6.16 25.28 -2.82
C ALA A 59 -5.93 25.90 -1.43
N ILE A 60 -7.00 26.23 -0.69
CA ILE A 60 -6.90 26.72 0.70
C ILE A 60 -6.22 25.67 1.59
N SER A 61 -6.66 24.41 1.51
CA SER A 61 -6.15 23.31 2.35
C SER A 61 -4.66 23.04 2.10
N SER A 62 -4.23 23.04 0.85
CA SER A 62 -2.84 22.84 0.45
C SER A 62 -1.96 24.05 0.76
N ALA A 63 -2.46 25.28 0.58
CA ALA A 63 -1.67 26.49 0.73
C ALA A 63 -1.44 26.90 2.19
N PHE A 64 -2.47 26.76 3.05
CA PHE A 64 -2.44 27.27 4.43
C PHE A 64 -1.23 26.77 5.25
N PRO A 65 -0.87 25.46 5.25
CA PRO A 65 0.29 24.97 6.01
C PRO A 65 1.61 25.67 5.64
N HIS A 66 1.75 26.05 4.37
CA HIS A 66 2.93 26.70 3.80
C HIS A 66 2.93 28.23 3.97
N MET A 67 1.87 28.82 4.52
CA MET A 67 1.86 30.24 4.81
C MET A 67 2.86 30.60 5.92
N PRO A 68 3.74 31.59 5.68
CA PRO A 68 4.69 32.05 6.69
C PRO A 68 3.96 32.77 7.84
N ASP A 69 2.95 33.58 7.52
CA ASP A 69 2.10 34.26 8.51
C ASP A 69 0.72 33.58 8.59
N LYS A 70 0.66 32.56 9.46
CA LYS A 70 -0.57 31.79 9.70
C LYS A 70 -1.65 32.61 10.39
N GLN A 71 -1.30 33.64 11.17
CA GLN A 71 -2.26 34.51 11.83
C GLN A 71 -2.99 35.37 10.81
N ARG A 72 -2.26 35.96 9.86
CA ARG A 72 -2.87 36.72 8.77
C ARG A 72 -3.74 35.84 7.88
N ALA A 73 -3.25 34.65 7.52
CA ALA A 73 -4.02 33.68 6.73
C ALA A 73 -5.33 33.30 7.45
N TRP A 74 -5.25 33.01 8.76
CA TRP A 74 -6.43 32.74 9.58
C TRP A 74 -7.39 33.92 9.63
N ASN A 75 -6.90 35.15 9.82
CA ASN A 75 -7.75 36.36 9.81
C ASN A 75 -8.50 36.55 8.48
N ASN A 76 -7.94 36.10 7.35
CA ASN A 76 -8.66 36.10 6.07
C ASN A 76 -9.81 35.09 6.09
N LEU A 77 -9.54 33.84 6.46
CA LEU A 77 -10.56 32.79 6.53
C LEU A 77 -11.65 33.10 7.57
N HIS A 78 -11.29 33.70 8.71
CA HIS A 78 -12.21 34.13 9.75
C HIS A 78 -13.22 35.19 9.27
N LYS A 79 -12.85 36.03 8.29
CA LYS A 79 -13.81 36.94 7.65
C LYS A 79 -14.77 36.18 6.75
N LEU A 80 -14.23 35.28 5.93
CA LEU A 80 -14.99 34.50 4.96
C LEU A 80 -15.97 33.50 5.60
N ILE A 81 -15.64 32.92 6.76
CA ILE A 81 -16.57 32.02 7.46
C ILE A 81 -17.82 32.74 7.99
N ASN A 82 -17.74 34.07 8.14
CA ASN A 82 -18.83 34.93 8.57
C ASN A 82 -19.47 35.70 7.40
N ASP A 83 -19.13 35.35 6.15
CA ASP A 83 -19.71 35.95 4.94
C ASP A 83 -21.21 35.65 4.85
N GLU A 84 -22.01 36.46 4.14
CA GLU A 84 -23.43 36.17 3.96
C GLU A 84 -23.66 35.02 2.95
N ASN A 85 -22.76 34.85 1.99
CA ASN A 85 -22.85 33.85 0.95
C ASN A 85 -22.48 32.45 1.45
N TYR A 86 -23.46 31.54 1.44
CA TYR A 86 -23.27 30.16 1.89
C TYR A 86 -22.14 29.39 1.17
N ARG A 87 -21.89 29.68 -0.11
CA ARG A 87 -20.83 29.00 -0.88
C ARG A 87 -19.45 29.37 -0.36
N VAL A 88 -19.28 30.64 0.02
CA VAL A 88 -18.05 31.15 0.62
C VAL A 88 -17.83 30.49 1.98
N LYS A 89 -18.87 30.43 2.83
CA LYS A 89 -18.81 29.70 4.10
C LYS A 89 -18.44 28.24 3.91
N TRP A 90 -19.05 27.56 2.94
CA TRP A 90 -18.82 26.14 2.66
C TRP A 90 -17.37 25.86 2.28
N ASN A 91 -16.76 26.68 1.42
CA ASN A 91 -15.34 26.54 1.05
C ASN A 91 -14.44 26.62 2.30
N VAL A 92 -14.72 27.55 3.20
CA VAL A 92 -13.94 27.75 4.42
C VAL A 92 -14.16 26.62 5.42
N VAL A 93 -15.41 26.20 5.66
CA VAL A 93 -15.71 25.10 6.59
C VAL A 93 -15.11 23.79 6.11
N SER A 94 -15.22 23.50 4.81
CA SER A 94 -14.61 22.31 4.22
C SER A 94 -13.09 22.32 4.36
N ALA A 95 -12.45 23.47 4.10
CA ALA A 95 -11.00 23.60 4.28
C ALA A 95 -10.59 23.50 5.76
N LEU A 96 -11.41 24.02 6.68
CA LEU A 96 -11.13 24.02 8.12
C LEU A 96 -10.96 22.61 8.69
N GLY A 97 -11.70 21.62 8.21
CA GLY A 97 -11.50 20.22 8.59
C GLY A 97 -10.07 19.76 8.36
N ASN A 98 -9.45 20.16 7.24
CA ASN A 98 -8.10 19.76 6.85
C ASN A 98 -7.00 20.58 7.52
N ILE A 99 -7.25 21.88 7.78
CA ILE A 99 -6.20 22.81 8.24
C ILE A 99 -6.22 23.09 9.75
N PHE A 100 -7.19 22.53 10.49
CA PHE A 100 -7.44 22.91 11.89
C PHE A 100 -6.20 22.79 12.78
N SER A 101 -5.37 21.76 12.57
CA SER A 101 -4.12 21.51 13.30
C SER A 101 -3.12 22.67 13.20
N TYR A 102 -3.10 23.37 12.06
CA TYR A 102 -2.19 24.48 11.76
C TYR A 102 -2.70 25.84 12.25
N LEU A 103 -3.96 25.92 12.73
CA LEU A 103 -4.55 27.20 13.11
C LEU A 103 -3.85 27.78 14.35
N PRO A 104 -3.53 29.08 14.35
CA PRO A 104 -2.92 29.75 15.50
C PRO A 104 -3.91 29.95 16.65
N ASP A 105 -5.19 30.23 16.34
CA ASP A 105 -6.27 30.39 17.32
C ASP A 105 -7.38 29.35 17.08
N LYS A 106 -7.14 28.13 17.59
CA LYS A 106 -8.08 27.00 17.49
C LYS A 106 -9.38 27.24 18.25
N GLN A 107 -9.33 27.99 19.36
CA GLN A 107 -10.53 28.26 20.16
C GLN A 107 -11.50 29.18 19.43
N CYS A 108 -11.00 30.20 18.75
CA CYS A 108 -11.81 31.07 17.91
C CYS A 108 -12.40 30.30 16.73
N ALA A 109 -11.59 29.47 16.05
CA ALA A 109 -12.06 28.61 14.97
C ALA A 109 -13.17 27.64 15.42
N TRP A 110 -12.97 26.99 16.56
CA TRP A 110 -13.97 26.12 17.19
C TRP A 110 -15.29 26.85 17.43
N LYS A 111 -15.27 28.03 18.07
CA LYS A 111 -16.50 28.80 18.33
C LYS A 111 -17.26 29.18 17.07
N ASN A 112 -16.54 29.52 15.99
CA ASN A 112 -17.19 29.81 14.71
C ASN A 112 -17.85 28.57 14.11
N LEU A 113 -17.20 27.40 14.16
CA LEU A 113 -17.79 26.13 13.74
C LEU A 113 -19.03 25.76 14.57
N ILE A 114 -19.00 25.95 15.89
CA ILE A 114 -20.17 25.66 16.75
C ILE A 114 -21.35 26.59 16.45
N LYS A 115 -21.10 27.90 16.24
CA LYS A 115 -22.16 28.86 15.92
C LYS A 115 -22.92 28.51 14.64
N LEU A 116 -22.23 27.88 13.70
CA LEU A 116 -22.76 27.54 12.38
C LEU A 116 -23.80 26.41 12.39
N PHE A 117 -23.95 25.65 13.49
CA PHE A 117 -25.01 24.65 13.61
C PHE A 117 -26.41 25.26 13.53
N PHE A 118 -26.59 26.46 14.09
CA PHE A 118 -27.86 27.19 14.13
C PHE A 118 -28.22 27.89 12.79
N GLY A 119 -27.41 27.70 11.74
CA GLY A 119 -27.70 28.25 10.42
C GLY A 119 -28.80 27.47 9.67
N GLN A 120 -29.68 28.18 8.94
CA GLN A 120 -30.80 27.62 8.19
C GLN A 120 -30.42 26.80 6.93
N GLU A 121 -29.13 26.72 6.59
CA GLU A 121 -28.66 26.15 5.33
C GLU A 121 -28.66 24.61 5.38
N LYS A 122 -29.52 23.99 4.55
CA LYS A 122 -29.78 22.54 4.52
C LYS A 122 -28.57 21.72 4.01
N TYR A 123 -27.86 22.19 3.00
CA TYR A 123 -26.75 21.46 2.34
C TYR A 123 -25.39 21.59 3.04
N PHE A 124 -25.37 22.19 4.23
CA PHE A 124 -24.15 22.53 4.97
C PHE A 124 -23.87 21.57 6.14
N GLY A 125 -24.85 20.74 6.50
CA GLY A 125 -24.84 19.94 7.73
C GLY A 125 -23.72 18.91 7.82
N TYR A 126 -23.57 18.05 6.81
CA TYR A 126 -22.58 16.97 6.83
C TYR A 126 -21.15 17.49 6.83
N THR A 127 -20.81 18.43 5.93
CA THR A 127 -19.48 19.05 5.88
C THR A 127 -19.15 19.77 7.18
N LEU A 128 -20.12 20.48 7.78
CA LEU A 128 -19.92 21.10 9.08
C LEU A 128 -19.63 20.05 10.17
N ALA A 129 -20.42 18.98 10.23
CA ALA A 129 -20.25 17.90 11.19
C ALA A 129 -18.88 17.20 11.05
N GLU A 130 -18.45 16.93 9.82
CA GLU A 130 -17.14 16.35 9.50
C GLU A 130 -15.98 17.26 9.96
N SER A 131 -16.06 18.55 9.63
CA SER A 131 -15.07 19.54 10.05
C SER A 131 -15.02 19.71 11.57
N VAL A 132 -16.17 19.71 12.25
CA VAL A 132 -16.27 19.80 13.72
C VAL A 132 -15.71 18.54 14.38
N GLY A 133 -16.07 17.36 13.88
CA GLY A 133 -15.54 16.09 14.37
C GLY A 133 -14.02 16.01 14.25
N THR A 134 -13.47 16.47 13.13
CA THR A 134 -12.02 16.53 12.92
C THR A 134 -11.36 17.60 13.80
N ALA A 135 -11.97 18.78 13.92
CA ALA A 135 -11.50 19.85 14.79
C ALA A 135 -11.44 19.44 16.27
N PHE A 136 -12.40 18.62 16.72
CA PHE A 136 -12.49 18.14 18.10
C PHE A 136 -11.18 17.47 18.55
N PHE A 137 -10.56 16.67 17.67
CA PHE A 137 -9.30 15.98 17.96
C PHE A 137 -8.17 16.93 18.37
N PHE A 138 -8.13 18.13 17.77
CA PHE A 138 -7.09 19.13 17.98
C PHE A 138 -7.40 20.12 19.11
N MET A 139 -8.57 20.02 19.76
CA MET A 139 -8.91 20.86 20.90
C MET A 139 -8.09 20.46 22.13
N SER A 140 -7.48 21.45 22.77
CA SER A 140 -6.71 21.24 24.01
C SER A 140 -7.62 20.89 25.19
N ASP A 141 -8.77 21.56 25.28
CA ASP A 141 -9.81 21.26 26.28
C ASP A 141 -10.94 20.44 25.64
N LYS A 142 -10.78 19.12 25.68
CA LYS A 142 -11.76 18.17 25.15
C LYS A 142 -13.07 18.16 25.95
N GLN A 143 -13.04 18.54 27.23
CA GLN A 143 -14.25 18.58 28.04
C GLN A 143 -15.11 19.78 27.62
N GLN A 144 -14.50 20.97 27.48
CA GLN A 144 -15.22 22.13 26.98
C GLN A 144 -15.77 21.92 25.56
N ALA A 145 -14.97 21.32 24.67
CA ALA A 145 -15.42 21.00 23.32
C ALA A 145 -16.62 20.03 23.34
N TRP A 146 -16.58 19.03 24.23
CA TRP A 146 -17.71 18.12 24.44
C TRP A 146 -18.93 18.85 25.01
N ASP A 147 -18.76 19.70 26.01
CA ASP A 147 -19.87 20.47 26.61
C ASP A 147 -20.58 21.37 25.57
N ASP A 148 -19.85 21.88 24.59
CA ASP A 148 -20.43 22.65 23.47
C ASP A 148 -21.29 21.76 22.56
N LEU A 149 -20.81 20.56 22.19
CA LEU A 149 -21.60 19.62 21.37
C LEU A 149 -22.79 19.05 22.14
N HIS A 150 -22.61 18.71 23.41
CA HIS A 150 -23.67 18.21 24.29
C HIS A 150 -24.87 19.17 24.33
N LYS A 151 -24.64 20.48 24.46
CA LYS A 151 -25.72 21.48 24.44
C LYS A 151 -26.54 21.48 23.14
N LEU A 152 -25.92 21.17 22.01
CA LEU A 152 -26.62 21.12 20.72
C LEU A 152 -27.55 19.90 20.62
N THR A 153 -27.31 18.83 21.39
CA THR A 153 -28.19 17.65 21.43
C THR A 153 -29.58 17.95 22.00
N THR A 154 -29.75 19.08 22.69
CA THR A 154 -31.02 19.54 23.27
C THR A 154 -31.54 20.81 22.59
N ALA A 155 -31.00 21.18 21.43
CA ALA A 155 -31.46 22.36 20.70
C ALA A 155 -32.93 22.20 20.26
N GLU A 156 -33.69 23.31 20.24
CA GLU A 156 -35.09 23.31 19.81
C GLU A 156 -35.24 22.90 18.33
N ASP A 157 -34.34 23.36 17.47
CA ASP A 157 -34.34 23.03 16.04
C ASP A 157 -33.87 21.58 15.80
N PRO A 158 -34.71 20.67 15.26
CA PRO A 158 -34.33 19.30 14.96
C PRO A 158 -33.17 19.21 13.97
N LYS A 159 -32.99 20.18 13.07
CA LYS A 159 -31.83 20.20 12.15
C LYS A 159 -30.51 20.37 12.88
N VAL A 160 -30.50 21.11 14.00
CA VAL A 160 -29.30 21.26 14.84
C VAL A 160 -28.99 19.93 15.51
N ARG A 161 -30.01 19.27 16.08
CA ARG A 161 -29.88 17.95 16.72
C ARG A 161 -29.42 16.89 15.71
N SER A 162 -30.01 16.86 14.52
CA SER A 162 -29.63 15.98 13.41
C SER A 162 -28.15 16.14 13.02
N LYS A 163 -27.70 17.38 12.79
CA LYS A 163 -26.30 17.66 12.40
C LYS A 163 -25.29 17.29 13.49
N VAL A 164 -25.61 17.55 14.77
CA VAL A 164 -24.63 17.33 15.85
C VAL A 164 -24.36 15.84 16.07
N ILE A 165 -25.33 14.96 15.78
CA ILE A 165 -25.15 13.51 15.88
C ILE A 165 -23.97 13.03 15.02
N PHE A 166 -23.87 13.47 13.76
CA PHE A 166 -22.72 13.15 12.90
C PHE A 166 -21.40 13.72 13.43
N ALA A 167 -21.43 14.92 14.03
CA ALA A 167 -20.21 15.50 14.61
C ALA A 167 -19.74 14.71 15.83
N ILE A 168 -20.68 14.24 16.66
CA ILE A 168 -20.44 13.37 17.81
C ILE A 168 -19.89 12.02 17.36
N GLU A 169 -20.46 11.41 16.32
CA GLU A 169 -19.97 10.16 15.73
C GLU A 169 -18.49 10.27 15.35
N ARG A 170 -18.13 11.33 14.62
CA ARG A 170 -16.74 11.58 14.19
C ARG A 170 -15.81 11.88 15.36
N ALA A 171 -16.29 12.57 16.39
CA ALA A 171 -15.52 12.91 17.58
C ALA A 171 -15.44 11.77 18.61
N PHE A 172 -16.26 10.71 18.47
CA PHE A 172 -16.63 9.77 19.53
C PHE A 172 -15.43 9.24 20.34
N ILE A 173 -14.39 8.77 19.65
CA ILE A 173 -13.21 8.15 20.28
C ILE A 173 -12.40 9.13 21.15
N HIS A 174 -12.54 10.44 20.91
CA HIS A 174 -11.81 11.49 21.61
C HIS A 174 -12.62 12.13 22.74
N ILE A 175 -13.93 11.85 22.85
CA ILE A 175 -14.79 12.42 23.88
C ILE A 175 -14.44 11.80 25.25
N PRO A 176 -14.16 12.60 26.29
CA PRO A 176 -13.77 12.09 27.61
C PRO A 176 -14.87 11.26 28.29
N ASN A 177 -16.12 11.73 28.24
CA ASN A 177 -17.26 11.11 28.93
C ASN A 177 -18.18 10.35 27.96
N LYS A 178 -17.78 9.14 27.59
CA LYS A 178 -18.56 8.27 26.69
C LYS A 178 -19.93 7.90 27.24
N GLN A 179 -20.10 7.88 28.57
CA GLN A 179 -21.40 7.59 29.18
C GLN A 179 -22.40 8.73 28.93
N GLN A 180 -21.96 9.99 28.97
CA GLN A 180 -22.83 11.11 28.67
C GLN A 180 -23.22 11.15 27.19
N VAL A 181 -22.26 10.88 26.29
CA VAL A 181 -22.55 10.71 24.86
C VAL A 181 -23.62 9.65 24.66
N TRP A 182 -23.47 8.50 25.34
CA TRP A 182 -24.44 7.43 25.27
C TRP A 182 -25.82 7.85 25.76
N ASN A 183 -25.88 8.54 26.91
CA ASN A 183 -27.15 9.03 27.45
C ASN A 183 -27.85 10.01 26.49
N ASP A 184 -27.09 10.85 25.77
CA ASP A 184 -27.64 11.76 24.78
C ASP A 184 -28.17 11.02 23.55
N LEU A 185 -27.41 10.05 23.01
CA LEU A 185 -27.85 9.23 21.88
C LEU A 185 -29.10 8.42 22.26
N HIS A 186 -29.09 7.76 23.42
CA HIS A 186 -30.23 7.02 23.95
C HIS A 186 -31.48 7.90 24.10
N ARG A 187 -31.35 9.14 24.58
CA ARG A 187 -32.48 10.07 24.66
C ARG A 187 -33.02 10.40 23.26
N LEU A 188 -32.12 10.64 22.30
CA LEU A 188 -32.47 11.05 20.94
C LEU A 188 -33.04 9.91 20.07
N THR A 189 -32.97 8.64 20.50
CA THR A 189 -33.72 7.56 19.83
C THR A 189 -35.24 7.73 19.97
N ASN A 190 -35.69 8.52 20.94
CA ASN A 190 -37.11 8.85 21.14
C ASN A 190 -37.42 10.30 20.73
N ASP A 191 -36.59 10.92 19.88
CA ASP A 191 -36.83 12.28 19.38
C ASP A 191 -38.10 12.33 18.50
N GLU A 192 -38.82 13.45 18.55
CA GLU A 192 -40.05 13.64 17.76
C GLU A 192 -39.76 13.66 16.24
N ASP A 193 -38.58 14.12 15.84
CA ASP A 193 -38.20 14.25 14.44
C ASP A 193 -37.55 12.95 13.91
N PRO A 194 -38.09 12.33 12.85
CA PRO A 194 -37.56 11.07 12.31
C PRO A 194 -36.16 11.21 11.71
N GLU A 195 -35.77 12.39 11.20
CA GLU A 195 -34.40 12.63 10.71
C GLU A 195 -33.39 12.51 11.85
N VAL A 196 -33.75 13.01 13.04
CA VAL A 196 -32.93 12.87 14.24
C VAL A 196 -32.83 11.40 14.63
N ARG A 197 -33.94 10.68 14.77
CA ARG A 197 -33.93 9.23 15.13
C ARG A 197 -33.12 8.39 14.13
N SER A 198 -33.28 8.67 12.83
CA SER A 198 -32.57 8.03 11.73
C SER A 198 -31.05 8.23 11.82
N ASN A 199 -30.60 9.46 12.08
CA ASN A 199 -29.18 9.76 12.26
C ASN A 199 -28.62 9.17 13.55
N VAL A 200 -29.40 9.12 14.64
CA VAL A 200 -28.99 8.41 15.86
C VAL A 200 -28.78 6.93 15.57
N ALA A 201 -29.71 6.26 14.90
CA ALA A 201 -29.55 4.84 14.55
C ALA A 201 -28.25 4.60 13.76
N HIS A 202 -28.00 5.43 12.75
CA HIS A 202 -26.76 5.39 11.98
C HIS A 202 -25.50 5.52 12.87
N SER A 203 -25.44 6.56 13.71
CA SER A 203 -24.27 6.81 14.55
C SER A 203 -24.09 5.77 15.65
N ILE A 204 -25.17 5.20 16.20
CA ILE A 204 -25.08 4.04 17.11
C ILE A 204 -24.44 2.86 16.39
N GLY A 205 -24.86 2.56 15.15
CA GLY A 205 -24.25 1.50 14.33
C GLY A 205 -22.75 1.70 14.10
N GLN A 206 -22.33 2.90 13.73
CA GLN A 206 -20.91 3.23 13.45
C GLN A 206 -20.03 3.22 14.70
N THR A 207 -20.59 3.57 15.86
CA THR A 207 -19.83 3.67 17.13
C THR A 207 -20.02 2.47 18.05
N PHE A 208 -20.83 1.49 17.65
CA PHE A 208 -21.30 0.39 18.50
C PHE A 208 -20.18 -0.36 19.24
N SER A 209 -19.06 -0.60 18.56
CA SER A 209 -17.91 -1.31 19.11
C SER A 209 -17.28 -0.62 20.32
N TYR A 210 -17.40 0.71 20.40
CA TYR A 210 -16.84 1.59 21.42
C TYR A 210 -17.80 1.92 22.57
N LEU A 211 -19.08 1.53 22.46
CA LEU A 211 -20.09 1.78 23.50
C LEU A 211 -19.82 0.89 24.73
N LEU A 212 -19.96 1.48 25.92
CA LEU A 212 -19.76 0.79 27.21
C LEU A 212 -20.89 -0.22 27.48
N ASP A 213 -22.14 0.19 27.27
CA ASP A 213 -23.32 -0.66 27.43
C ASP A 213 -23.89 -1.07 26.07
N LYS A 214 -23.31 -2.13 25.50
CA LYS A 214 -23.74 -2.70 24.22
C LYS A 214 -25.13 -3.32 24.29
N GLN A 215 -25.60 -3.71 25.48
CA GLN A 215 -26.93 -4.28 25.62
C GLN A 215 -27.99 -3.18 25.49
N GLN A 216 -27.79 -2.04 26.14
CA GLN A 216 -28.71 -0.92 25.98
C GLN A 216 -28.68 -0.37 24.55
N ALA A 217 -27.50 -0.26 23.94
CA ALA A 217 -27.40 0.17 22.54
C ALA A 217 -28.11 -0.78 21.57
N TRP A 218 -28.02 -2.08 21.84
CA TRP A 218 -28.80 -3.07 21.11
C TRP A 218 -30.31 -2.91 21.35
N ASN A 219 -30.74 -2.73 22.60
CA ASN A 219 -32.17 -2.55 22.93
C ASN A 219 -32.77 -1.35 22.21
N ASP A 220 -32.01 -0.25 22.12
CA ASP A 220 -32.43 0.97 21.43
C ASP A 220 -32.57 0.74 19.91
N LEU A 221 -31.59 0.11 19.26
CA LEU A 221 -31.70 -0.26 17.84
C LEU A 221 -32.87 -1.23 17.61
N HIS A 222 -33.02 -2.24 18.47
CA HIS A 222 -34.12 -3.20 18.41
C HIS A 222 -35.49 -2.49 18.49
N GLN A 223 -35.66 -1.52 19.39
CA GLN A 223 -36.89 -0.72 19.45
C GLN A 223 -37.17 0.00 18.14
N LEU A 224 -36.15 0.67 17.57
CA LEU A 224 -36.27 1.44 16.32
C LEU A 224 -36.54 0.58 15.08
N THR A 225 -36.37 -0.75 15.16
CA THR A 225 -36.83 -1.66 14.09
C THR A 225 -38.36 -1.66 13.92
N ASN A 226 -39.10 -1.08 14.86
CA ASN A 226 -40.56 -0.91 14.82
C ASN A 226 -40.97 0.56 14.75
N ASP A 227 -40.04 1.46 14.36
CA ASP A 227 -40.34 2.88 14.20
C ASP A 227 -41.43 3.10 13.13
N GLU A 228 -42.25 4.14 13.30
CA GLU A 228 -43.30 4.48 12.33
C GLU A 228 -42.72 4.94 10.99
N ASP A 229 -41.55 5.58 11.00
CA ASP A 229 -40.92 6.12 9.81
C ASP A 229 -40.02 5.07 9.11
N PRO A 230 -40.24 4.77 7.82
CA PRO A 230 -39.47 3.77 7.10
C PRO A 230 -38.00 4.14 6.89
N GLU A 231 -37.65 5.44 6.85
CA GLU A 231 -36.25 5.87 6.75
C GLU A 231 -35.51 5.52 8.05
N VAL A 232 -36.16 5.67 9.21
CA VAL A 232 -35.60 5.23 10.49
C VAL A 232 -35.38 3.73 10.49
N ARG A 233 -36.40 2.94 10.10
CA ARG A 233 -36.27 1.46 10.02
C ARG A 233 -35.14 1.04 9.06
N SER A 234 -35.02 1.68 7.90
CA SER A 234 -33.94 1.43 6.95
C SER A 234 -32.55 1.75 7.53
N LYS A 235 -32.38 2.88 8.23
CA LYS A 235 -31.10 3.19 8.91
C LYS A 235 -30.77 2.22 10.03
N VAL A 236 -31.78 1.72 10.74
CA VAL A 236 -31.56 0.68 11.77
C VAL A 236 -31.05 -0.60 11.13
N VAL A 237 -31.58 -1.03 9.99
CA VAL A 237 -31.05 -2.19 9.25
C VAL A 237 -29.58 -1.96 8.86
N PHE A 238 -29.25 -0.77 8.36
CA PHE A 238 -27.87 -0.41 8.06
C PHE A 238 -26.96 -0.43 9.31
N ALA A 239 -27.47 0.05 10.44
CA ALA A 239 -26.77 0.03 11.72
C ALA A 239 -26.55 -1.41 12.25
N ILE A 240 -27.55 -2.28 12.11
CA ILE A 240 -27.46 -3.70 12.45
C ILE A 240 -26.36 -4.37 11.63
N ASN A 241 -26.31 -4.13 10.32
CA ASN A 241 -25.25 -4.64 9.45
C ASN A 241 -23.86 -4.26 9.97
N HIS A 242 -23.61 -2.97 10.21
CA HIS A 242 -22.31 -2.46 10.66
C HIS A 242 -21.91 -2.95 12.05
N SER A 243 -22.88 -3.14 12.94
CA SER A 243 -22.64 -3.53 14.32
C SER A 243 -22.76 -5.03 14.58
N PHE A 244 -23.14 -5.84 13.57
CA PHE A 244 -23.59 -7.23 13.73
C PHE A 244 -22.67 -8.09 14.61
N PHE A 245 -21.35 -7.96 14.42
CA PHE A 245 -20.35 -8.70 15.19
C PHE A 245 -20.33 -8.37 16.68
N HIS A 246 -20.66 -7.13 17.03
CA HIS A 246 -20.63 -6.61 18.39
C HIS A 246 -21.98 -6.69 19.11
N ILE A 247 -23.07 -7.00 18.40
CA ILE A 247 -24.40 -7.18 19.00
C ILE A 247 -24.37 -8.37 19.99
N PRO A 248 -24.80 -8.17 21.25
CA PRO A 248 -24.84 -9.23 22.26
C PRO A 248 -25.77 -10.39 21.89
N ASN A 249 -26.97 -10.08 21.38
CA ASN A 249 -27.98 -11.08 20.99
C ASN A 249 -28.15 -11.13 19.46
N LYS A 250 -27.25 -11.83 18.78
CA LYS A 250 -27.27 -11.98 17.31
C LYS A 250 -28.54 -12.67 16.80
N GLN A 251 -29.12 -13.57 17.58
CA GLN A 251 -30.36 -14.24 17.19
C GLN A 251 -31.54 -13.27 17.16
N GLN A 252 -31.62 -12.34 18.12
CA GLN A 252 -32.64 -11.29 18.09
C GLN A 252 -32.44 -10.34 16.92
N ALA A 253 -31.19 -9.91 16.65
CA ALA A 253 -30.89 -9.10 15.48
C ALA A 253 -31.28 -9.79 14.18
N TRP A 254 -31.03 -11.11 14.08
CA TRP A 254 -31.47 -11.91 12.95
C TRP A 254 -33.00 -11.97 12.85
N ASN A 255 -33.70 -12.21 13.97
CA ASN A 255 -35.17 -12.24 13.98
C ASN A 255 -35.78 -10.89 13.57
N ASP A 256 -35.14 -9.77 13.92
CA ASP A 256 -35.56 -8.44 13.48
C ASP A 256 -35.36 -8.25 11.98
N LEU A 257 -34.19 -8.63 11.44
CA LEU A 257 -33.95 -8.59 9.99
C LEU A 257 -34.95 -9.47 9.24
N HIS A 258 -35.19 -10.70 9.70
CA HIS A 258 -36.18 -11.62 9.17
C HIS A 258 -37.59 -11.01 9.14
N ARG A 259 -38.02 -10.34 10.23
CA ARG A 259 -39.31 -9.66 10.25
C ARG A 259 -39.37 -8.54 9.20
N LEU A 260 -38.29 -7.76 9.08
CA LEU A 260 -38.20 -6.63 8.17
C LEU A 260 -38.06 -7.02 6.68
N THR A 261 -37.84 -8.31 6.35
CA THR A 261 -37.94 -8.77 4.94
C THR A 261 -39.37 -8.62 4.40
N ASN A 262 -40.36 -8.53 5.29
CA ASN A 262 -41.78 -8.36 4.97
C ASN A 262 -42.28 -6.95 5.33
N ASP A 263 -41.39 -5.97 5.50
CA ASP A 263 -41.77 -4.59 5.78
C ASP A 263 -42.63 -4.01 4.65
N GLU A 264 -43.55 -3.10 4.97
CA GLU A 264 -44.43 -2.48 3.96
C GLU A 264 -43.64 -1.59 2.99
N ASP A 265 -42.57 -0.96 3.46
CA ASP A 265 -41.78 -0.02 2.65
C ASP A 265 -40.65 -0.77 1.92
N PRO A 266 -40.58 -0.67 0.57
CA PRO A 266 -39.56 -1.36 -0.21
C PRO A 266 -38.14 -0.92 0.12
N LYS A 267 -37.89 0.31 0.60
CA LYS A 267 -36.55 0.75 1.00
C LYS A 267 -36.04 -0.04 2.20
N VAL A 268 -36.93 -0.39 3.13
CA VAL A 268 -36.58 -1.22 4.29
C VAL A 268 -36.24 -2.63 3.81
N ARG A 269 -37.10 -3.24 2.98
CA ARG A 269 -36.83 -4.58 2.40
C ARG A 269 -35.53 -4.62 1.59
N SER A 270 -35.28 -3.57 0.80
CA SER A 270 -34.05 -3.36 0.01
C SER A 270 -32.81 -3.29 0.92
N SER A 271 -32.90 -2.53 2.02
CA SER A 271 -31.84 -2.45 3.03
C SER A 271 -31.57 -3.81 3.69
N VAL A 272 -32.62 -4.61 3.92
CA VAL A 272 -32.50 -5.96 4.50
C VAL A 272 -31.81 -6.89 3.52
N ALA A 273 -32.19 -6.88 2.23
CA ALA A 273 -31.52 -7.67 1.20
C ALA A 273 -30.02 -7.39 1.16
N TYR A 274 -29.63 -6.11 1.16
CA TYR A 274 -28.24 -5.69 1.22
C TYR A 274 -27.53 -6.20 2.49
N SER A 275 -28.16 -6.03 3.66
CA SER A 275 -27.62 -6.47 4.96
C SER A 275 -27.40 -7.98 5.03
N ILE A 276 -28.36 -8.77 4.53
CA ILE A 276 -28.26 -10.23 4.45
C ILE A 276 -27.04 -10.62 3.62
N GLY A 277 -26.83 -10.01 2.45
CA GLY A 277 -25.68 -10.30 1.59
C GLY A 277 -24.32 -10.07 2.27
N GLN A 278 -24.20 -9.03 3.11
CA GLN A 278 -22.96 -8.71 3.82
C GLN A 278 -22.72 -9.60 5.05
N THR A 279 -23.78 -10.06 5.71
CA THR A 279 -23.70 -10.80 6.97
C THR A 279 -23.94 -12.29 6.84
N PHE A 280 -24.29 -12.79 5.64
CA PHE A 280 -24.72 -14.17 5.38
C PHE A 280 -23.79 -15.23 5.98
N SER A 281 -22.48 -15.04 5.88
CA SER A 281 -21.48 -15.97 6.42
C SER A 281 -21.52 -16.15 7.94
N HIS A 282 -22.08 -15.17 8.64
CA HIS A 282 -22.09 -15.09 10.09
C HIS A 282 -23.45 -15.42 10.70
N LEU A 283 -24.47 -15.67 9.88
CA LEU A 283 -25.79 -16.08 10.34
C LEU A 283 -25.75 -17.53 10.83
N LEU A 284 -26.34 -17.77 12.00
CA LEU A 284 -26.42 -19.11 12.63
C LEU A 284 -27.34 -20.04 11.85
N ASP A 285 -28.50 -19.52 11.40
CA ASP A 285 -29.46 -20.23 10.57
C ASP A 285 -29.35 -19.78 9.10
N LYS A 286 -28.48 -20.46 8.35
CA LYS A 286 -28.32 -20.22 6.91
C LYS A 286 -29.53 -20.64 6.08
N GLN A 287 -30.38 -21.52 6.61
CA GLN A 287 -31.57 -21.96 5.88
C GLN A 287 -32.65 -20.89 5.92
N GLN A 288 -32.91 -20.28 7.08
CA GLN A 288 -33.84 -19.17 7.17
C GLN A 288 -33.36 -17.96 6.37
N ALA A 289 -32.07 -17.61 6.50
CA ALA A 289 -31.49 -16.51 5.72
C ALA A 289 -31.57 -16.71 4.22
N TRP A 290 -31.38 -17.95 3.78
CA TRP A 290 -31.61 -18.34 2.40
C TRP A 290 -33.07 -18.19 2.00
N ASN A 291 -34.02 -18.69 2.79
CA ASN A 291 -35.44 -18.59 2.48
C ASN A 291 -35.89 -17.12 2.36
N ASP A 292 -35.40 -16.25 3.25
CA ASP A 292 -35.66 -14.82 3.24
C ASP A 292 -35.10 -14.15 1.99
N LEU A 293 -33.84 -14.44 1.67
CA LEU A 293 -33.21 -13.93 0.45
C LEU A 293 -33.94 -14.39 -0.80
N HIS A 294 -34.34 -15.67 -0.85
CA HIS A 294 -35.16 -16.22 -1.93
C HIS A 294 -36.46 -15.44 -2.12
N GLN A 295 -37.19 -15.12 -1.04
CA GLN A 295 -38.40 -14.29 -1.13
C GLN A 295 -38.09 -12.88 -1.68
N LEU A 296 -37.00 -12.26 -1.24
CA LEU A 296 -36.61 -10.93 -1.73
C LEU A 296 -36.24 -10.93 -3.23
N THR A 297 -35.82 -12.06 -3.80
CA THR A 297 -35.57 -12.17 -5.26
C THR A 297 -36.84 -12.21 -6.12
N ILE A 298 -38.03 -12.34 -5.51
CA ILE A 298 -39.34 -12.26 -6.18
C ILE A 298 -40.16 -11.06 -5.72
N ASP A 299 -39.52 -10.10 -5.03
CA ASP A 299 -40.20 -8.90 -4.56
C ASP A 299 -40.81 -8.09 -5.73
N GLU A 300 -41.90 -7.40 -5.47
CA GLU A 300 -42.53 -6.54 -6.47
C GLU A 300 -41.66 -5.33 -6.84
N ASP A 301 -40.87 -4.83 -5.89
CA ASP A 301 -40.05 -3.65 -6.06
C ASP A 301 -38.69 -4.01 -6.70
N PRO A 302 -38.30 -3.37 -7.82
CA PRO A 302 -37.05 -3.68 -8.49
C PRO A 302 -35.79 -3.35 -7.69
N GLU A 303 -35.83 -2.37 -6.77
CA GLU A 303 -34.69 -2.03 -5.92
C GLU A 303 -34.41 -3.16 -4.91
N VAL A 304 -35.48 -3.77 -4.39
CA VAL A 304 -35.37 -4.95 -3.52
C VAL A 304 -34.77 -6.12 -4.30
N ARG A 305 -35.29 -6.41 -5.49
CA ARG A 305 -34.75 -7.48 -6.35
C ARG A 305 -33.30 -7.24 -6.75
N TYR A 306 -32.92 -5.99 -7.01
CA TYR A 306 -31.54 -5.59 -7.32
C TYR A 306 -30.60 -5.93 -6.15
N ASN A 307 -30.91 -5.51 -4.92
CA ASN A 307 -30.07 -5.80 -3.77
C ASN A 307 -30.10 -7.30 -3.40
N ALA A 308 -31.23 -7.98 -3.63
CA ALA A 308 -31.33 -9.43 -3.47
C ALA A 308 -30.46 -10.19 -4.48
N ALA A 309 -30.39 -9.75 -5.75
CA ALA A 309 -29.51 -10.31 -6.76
C ALA A 309 -28.03 -10.18 -6.35
N SER A 310 -27.64 -8.99 -5.86
CA SER A 310 -26.28 -8.75 -5.38
C SER A 310 -25.92 -9.65 -4.19
N ALA A 311 -26.82 -9.74 -3.20
CA ALA A 311 -26.67 -10.61 -2.05
C ALA A 311 -26.62 -12.09 -2.41
N LEU A 312 -27.41 -12.51 -3.41
CA LEU A 312 -27.42 -13.88 -3.93
C LEU A 312 -26.08 -14.25 -4.56
N CYS A 313 -25.52 -13.37 -5.41
CA CYS A 313 -24.21 -13.56 -6.02
C CYS A 313 -23.09 -13.63 -4.96
N SER A 314 -23.09 -12.71 -3.99
CA SER A 314 -22.03 -12.63 -2.97
C SER A 314 -22.03 -13.83 -2.02
N SER A 315 -23.21 -14.35 -1.67
CA SER A 315 -23.41 -15.45 -0.73
C SER A 315 -23.51 -16.83 -1.37
N PHE A 316 -23.51 -16.94 -2.70
CA PHE A 316 -23.84 -18.15 -3.47
C PHE A 316 -23.21 -19.46 -2.96
N SER A 317 -21.93 -19.45 -2.61
CA SER A 317 -21.21 -20.65 -2.15
C SER A 317 -21.71 -21.20 -0.80
N GLN A 318 -22.35 -20.35 0.00
CA GLN A 318 -22.78 -20.63 1.37
C GLN A 318 -24.27 -20.96 1.47
N ILE A 319 -25.01 -20.79 0.37
CA ILE A 319 -26.43 -21.09 0.31
C ILE A 319 -26.64 -22.61 0.37
N PRO A 320 -27.53 -23.10 1.26
CA PRO A 320 -27.83 -24.53 1.38
C PRO A 320 -28.38 -25.14 0.08
N ASP A 321 -29.35 -24.49 -0.57
CA ASP A 321 -29.94 -24.93 -1.83
C ASP A 321 -29.38 -24.16 -3.02
N ARG A 322 -28.19 -24.58 -3.48
CA ARG A 322 -27.52 -23.95 -4.63
C ARG A 322 -28.27 -24.13 -5.95
N GLN A 323 -29.09 -25.18 -6.07
CA GLN A 323 -29.85 -25.39 -7.29
C GLN A 323 -31.00 -24.38 -7.37
N GLN A 324 -31.69 -24.12 -6.26
CA GLN A 324 -32.71 -23.08 -6.23
C GLN A 324 -32.09 -21.68 -6.32
N ALA A 325 -30.96 -21.41 -5.67
CA ALA A 325 -30.20 -20.17 -5.86
C ALA A 325 -29.85 -19.90 -7.32
N TRP A 326 -29.49 -20.95 -8.06
CA TRP A 326 -29.26 -20.84 -9.50
C TRP A 326 -30.54 -20.52 -10.27
N ASN A 327 -31.65 -21.16 -9.94
CA ASN A 327 -32.95 -20.89 -10.58
C ASN A 327 -33.40 -19.44 -10.33
N ASP A 328 -33.13 -18.89 -9.15
CA ASP A 328 -33.45 -17.50 -8.83
C ASP A 328 -32.53 -16.52 -9.58
N LEU A 329 -31.23 -16.82 -9.71
CA LEU A 329 -30.32 -16.05 -10.56
C LEU A 329 -30.74 -16.08 -12.03
N ASP A 330 -31.20 -17.22 -12.54
CA ASP A 330 -31.75 -17.32 -13.91
C ASP A 330 -32.95 -16.39 -14.08
N ARG A 331 -33.90 -16.43 -13.13
CA ARG A 331 -35.04 -15.52 -13.16
C ARG A 331 -34.59 -14.06 -13.15
N LEU A 332 -33.66 -13.69 -12.27
CA LEU A 332 -33.15 -12.31 -12.15
C LEU A 332 -32.34 -11.87 -13.38
N ALA A 333 -31.65 -12.78 -14.05
CA ALA A 333 -30.98 -12.51 -15.33
C ALA A 333 -31.98 -12.20 -16.46
N ASN A 334 -33.25 -12.58 -16.27
CA ASN A 334 -34.37 -12.35 -17.18
C ASN A 334 -35.41 -11.39 -16.58
N ASP A 335 -35.04 -10.64 -15.54
CA ASP A 335 -35.94 -9.71 -14.88
C ASP A 335 -36.43 -8.62 -15.85
N ASP A 336 -37.65 -8.13 -15.69
CA ASP A 336 -38.17 -7.05 -16.52
C ASP A 336 -37.36 -5.74 -16.34
N GLU A 337 -36.80 -5.52 -15.15
CA GLU A 337 -36.01 -4.32 -14.86
C GLU A 337 -34.54 -4.48 -15.26
N HIS A 338 -34.07 -3.59 -16.13
CA HIS A 338 -32.70 -3.64 -16.65
C HIS A 338 -31.63 -3.49 -15.56
N THR A 339 -31.90 -2.76 -14.47
CA THR A 339 -30.94 -2.58 -13.37
C THR A 339 -30.66 -3.91 -12.64
N VAL A 340 -31.67 -4.77 -12.50
CA VAL A 340 -31.55 -6.11 -11.90
C VAL A 340 -30.72 -7.00 -12.81
N ARG A 341 -31.08 -7.08 -14.11
CA ARG A 341 -30.30 -7.85 -15.11
C ARG A 341 -28.85 -7.37 -15.18
N MET A 342 -28.63 -6.06 -15.10
CA MET A 342 -27.32 -5.42 -15.15
C MET A 342 -26.46 -5.84 -13.95
N ASP A 343 -27.04 -5.97 -12.75
CA ASP A 343 -26.32 -6.39 -11.56
C ASP A 343 -25.90 -7.86 -11.63
N VAL A 344 -26.81 -8.73 -12.09
CA VAL A 344 -26.49 -10.13 -12.35
C VAL A 344 -25.34 -10.22 -13.36
N ALA A 345 -25.43 -9.49 -14.49
CA ALA A 345 -24.36 -9.44 -15.49
C ALA A 345 -23.00 -9.01 -14.91
N ARG A 346 -23.03 -8.07 -13.94
CA ARG A 346 -21.84 -7.50 -13.29
C ARG A 346 -21.14 -8.49 -12.36
N GLU A 347 -21.91 -9.34 -11.67
CA GLU A 347 -21.43 -10.22 -10.60
C GLU A 347 -21.31 -11.70 -11.01
N LEU A 348 -21.79 -12.08 -12.20
CA LEU A 348 -21.79 -13.47 -12.69
C LEU A 348 -20.42 -14.14 -12.69
N ASP A 349 -19.33 -13.40 -12.91
CA ASP A 349 -17.98 -13.97 -12.87
C ASP A 349 -17.53 -14.36 -11.45
N SER A 350 -18.03 -13.68 -10.42
CA SER A 350 -17.78 -14.06 -9.03
C SER A 350 -18.43 -15.41 -8.67
N VAL A 351 -19.57 -15.71 -9.31
CA VAL A 351 -20.33 -16.96 -9.16
C VAL A 351 -19.63 -18.10 -9.91
N LEU A 352 -18.95 -17.83 -11.03
CA LEU A 352 -18.24 -18.84 -11.84
C LEU A 352 -17.25 -19.69 -11.03
N LEU A 353 -16.53 -19.09 -10.09
CA LEU A 353 -15.57 -19.80 -9.24
C LEU A 353 -16.25 -20.74 -8.22
N ARG A 354 -17.57 -20.65 -8.05
CA ARG A 354 -18.33 -21.22 -6.93
C ARG A 354 -19.42 -22.20 -7.37
N VAL A 355 -19.64 -22.36 -8.67
CA VAL A 355 -20.61 -23.32 -9.24
C VAL A 355 -19.94 -24.60 -9.74
N LEU A 356 -20.65 -25.71 -9.63
CA LEU A 356 -20.23 -27.01 -10.19
C LEU A 356 -20.43 -27.05 -11.71
N ASP A 357 -21.53 -26.48 -12.21
CA ASP A 357 -21.83 -26.39 -13.63
C ASP A 357 -21.46 -25.00 -14.17
N LYS A 358 -20.21 -24.87 -14.61
CA LYS A 358 -19.69 -23.65 -15.22
C LYS A 358 -20.29 -23.36 -16.59
N GLN A 359 -20.79 -24.37 -17.29
CA GLN A 359 -21.32 -24.21 -18.64
C GLN A 359 -22.54 -23.28 -18.63
N ARG A 360 -23.43 -23.44 -17.64
CA ARG A 360 -24.61 -22.57 -17.48
C ARG A 360 -24.24 -21.10 -17.29
N VAL A 361 -23.16 -20.78 -16.56
CA VAL A 361 -22.70 -19.39 -16.39
C VAL A 361 -22.33 -18.78 -17.74
N PHE A 362 -21.62 -19.52 -18.60
CA PHE A 362 -21.25 -19.05 -19.92
C PHE A 362 -22.46 -18.87 -20.85
N GLU A 363 -23.46 -19.75 -20.75
CA GLU A 363 -24.73 -19.60 -21.48
C GLU A 363 -25.45 -18.29 -21.11
N TYR A 364 -25.47 -17.89 -19.82
CA TYR A 364 -26.00 -16.60 -19.41
C TYR A 364 -25.17 -15.41 -19.89
N ILE A 365 -23.85 -15.48 -19.76
CA ILE A 365 -22.98 -14.41 -20.25
C ILE A 365 -23.24 -14.20 -21.74
N HIS A 366 -23.29 -15.28 -22.53
CA HIS A 366 -23.65 -15.24 -23.95
C HIS A 366 -25.01 -14.56 -24.17
N LYS A 367 -26.05 -15.02 -23.47
CA LYS A 367 -27.40 -14.43 -23.56
C LYS A 367 -27.40 -12.92 -23.24
N LEU A 368 -26.77 -12.52 -22.15
CA LEU A 368 -26.73 -11.13 -21.69
C LEU A 368 -25.89 -10.23 -22.61
N THR A 369 -24.97 -10.78 -23.42
CA THR A 369 -24.34 -10.00 -24.50
C THR A 369 -25.31 -9.59 -25.60
N THR A 370 -26.51 -10.20 -25.66
CA THR A 370 -27.56 -9.87 -26.63
C THR A 370 -28.77 -9.18 -25.99
N ASP A 371 -28.67 -8.78 -24.72
CA ASP A 371 -29.74 -8.08 -24.00
C ASP A 371 -30.14 -6.79 -24.73
N GLU A 372 -31.40 -6.37 -24.59
CA GLU A 372 -31.90 -5.11 -25.17
C GLU A 372 -31.22 -3.88 -24.55
N ASP A 373 -30.86 -3.95 -23.27
CA ASP A 373 -30.26 -2.83 -22.55
C ASP A 373 -28.73 -2.79 -22.70
N ASN A 374 -28.22 -1.62 -23.06
CA ASN A 374 -26.81 -1.39 -23.32
C ASN A 374 -25.91 -1.52 -22.07
N SER A 375 -26.43 -1.25 -20.88
CA SER A 375 -25.71 -1.37 -19.61
C SER A 375 -25.53 -2.85 -19.25
N VAL A 376 -26.57 -3.66 -19.48
CA VAL A 376 -26.50 -5.12 -19.34
C VAL A 376 -25.46 -5.71 -20.29
N ARG A 377 -25.51 -5.36 -21.58
CA ARG A 377 -24.51 -5.81 -22.58
C ARG A 377 -23.10 -5.39 -22.21
N THR A 378 -22.94 -4.17 -21.70
CA THR A 378 -21.65 -3.63 -21.21
C THR A 378 -21.07 -4.49 -20.09
N ASN A 379 -21.86 -4.77 -19.05
CA ASN A 379 -21.41 -5.59 -17.93
C ASN A 379 -21.17 -7.05 -18.33
N ALA A 380 -22.03 -7.62 -19.18
CA ALA A 380 -21.82 -8.97 -19.72
C ALA A 380 -20.51 -9.07 -20.52
N THR A 381 -20.18 -8.05 -21.31
CA THR A 381 -18.91 -7.96 -22.05
C THR A 381 -17.72 -7.89 -21.09
N ALA A 382 -17.83 -7.10 -20.02
CA ALA A 382 -16.78 -6.99 -19.00
C ALA A 382 -16.57 -8.32 -18.26
N SER A 383 -17.65 -9.02 -17.92
CA SER A 383 -17.62 -10.34 -17.31
C SER A 383 -17.00 -11.37 -18.25
N LEU A 384 -17.43 -11.41 -19.52
CA LEU A 384 -16.85 -12.28 -20.57
C LEU A 384 -15.34 -12.07 -20.70
N ARG A 385 -14.87 -10.82 -20.72
CA ARG A 385 -13.45 -10.48 -20.73
C ARG A 385 -12.71 -11.08 -19.53
N ARG A 386 -13.25 -10.99 -18.32
CA ARG A 386 -12.63 -11.50 -17.08
C ARG A 386 -12.54 -13.03 -17.07
N VAL A 387 -13.54 -13.72 -17.62
CA VAL A 387 -13.64 -15.19 -17.58
C VAL A 387 -13.21 -15.88 -18.88
N PHE A 388 -12.73 -15.13 -19.88
CA PHE A 388 -12.47 -15.63 -21.23
C PHE A 388 -11.58 -16.89 -21.27
N SER A 389 -10.59 -16.98 -20.37
CA SER A 389 -9.68 -18.12 -20.27
C SER A 389 -10.35 -19.43 -19.87
N GLN A 390 -11.49 -19.34 -19.18
CA GLN A 390 -12.26 -20.47 -18.67
C GLN A 390 -13.41 -20.87 -19.60
N VAL A 391 -13.69 -20.08 -20.65
CA VAL A 391 -14.80 -20.38 -21.58
C VAL A 391 -14.50 -21.67 -22.36
N PRO A 392 -15.40 -22.68 -22.33
CA PRO A 392 -15.23 -23.92 -23.07
C PRO A 392 -15.23 -23.71 -24.58
N ASP A 393 -16.18 -22.93 -25.10
CA ASP A 393 -16.28 -22.56 -26.51
C ASP A 393 -15.72 -21.15 -26.76
N LYS A 394 -14.42 -21.09 -27.05
CA LYS A 394 -13.75 -19.83 -27.39
C LYS A 394 -14.19 -19.24 -28.73
N HIS A 395 -14.77 -20.02 -29.63
CA HIS A 395 -15.31 -19.51 -30.89
C HIS A 395 -16.61 -18.75 -30.65
N GLN A 396 -17.50 -19.26 -29.79
CA GLN A 396 -18.71 -18.54 -29.40
C GLN A 396 -18.38 -17.22 -28.70
N ALA A 397 -17.51 -17.24 -27.69
CA ALA A 397 -17.09 -16.01 -27.00
C ALA A 397 -16.41 -15.00 -27.93
N TRP A 398 -15.62 -15.47 -28.91
CA TRP A 398 -15.08 -14.60 -29.95
C TRP A 398 -16.18 -13.98 -30.82
N ASN A 399 -17.15 -14.78 -31.27
CA ASN A 399 -18.27 -14.29 -32.08
C ASN A 399 -19.11 -13.24 -31.33
N ASP A 400 -19.29 -13.41 -30.02
CA ASP A 400 -19.98 -12.43 -29.17
C ASP A 400 -19.22 -11.11 -29.13
N LEU A 401 -17.91 -11.15 -28.83
CA LEU A 401 -17.07 -9.95 -28.84
C LEU A 401 -17.04 -9.27 -30.21
N HIS A 402 -16.92 -10.04 -31.29
CA HIS A 402 -16.92 -9.54 -32.67
C HIS A 402 -18.25 -8.89 -33.07
N ARG A 403 -19.38 -9.46 -32.66
CA ARG A 403 -20.69 -8.85 -32.86
C ARG A 403 -20.80 -7.53 -32.09
N LEU A 404 -20.37 -7.51 -30.82
CA LEU A 404 -20.44 -6.35 -29.93
C LEU A 404 -19.55 -5.18 -30.38
N THR A 405 -18.51 -5.40 -31.20
CA THR A 405 -17.76 -4.27 -31.79
C THR A 405 -18.57 -3.46 -32.79
N ASN A 406 -19.70 -3.98 -33.27
CA ASN A 406 -20.62 -3.27 -34.17
C ASN A 406 -21.93 -2.87 -33.46
N ASP A 407 -21.96 -2.89 -32.12
CA ASP A 407 -23.12 -2.47 -31.32
C ASP A 407 -23.50 -1.01 -31.57
N GLU A 408 -24.78 -0.66 -31.47
CA GLU A 408 -25.23 0.73 -31.69
C GLU A 408 -24.71 1.68 -30.60
N TYR A 409 -24.52 1.20 -29.36
CA TYR A 409 -24.06 2.00 -28.24
C TYR A 409 -22.54 2.03 -28.13
N ILE A 410 -22.00 3.24 -28.05
CA ILE A 410 -20.56 3.51 -27.99
C ILE A 410 -19.89 2.79 -26.81
N THR A 411 -20.53 2.76 -25.63
CA THR A 411 -19.98 2.12 -24.42
C THR A 411 -19.79 0.62 -24.60
N VAL A 412 -20.75 -0.06 -25.26
CA VAL A 412 -20.67 -1.49 -25.54
C VAL A 412 -19.55 -1.76 -26.54
N ARG A 413 -19.49 -0.99 -27.64
CA ARG A 413 -18.41 -1.09 -28.63
C ARG A 413 -17.04 -0.92 -27.97
N CYS A 414 -16.82 0.14 -27.20
CA CYS A 414 -15.55 0.40 -26.53
C CYS A 414 -15.14 -0.73 -25.58
N ASN A 415 -16.09 -1.30 -24.82
CA ASN A 415 -15.80 -2.44 -23.94
C ASN A 415 -15.45 -3.70 -24.71
N ALA A 416 -16.15 -4.00 -25.81
CA ALA A 416 -15.84 -5.14 -26.67
C ALA A 416 -14.44 -5.00 -27.29
N VAL A 417 -14.12 -3.81 -27.81
CA VAL A 417 -12.79 -3.50 -28.37
C VAL A 417 -11.70 -3.66 -27.32
N SER A 418 -11.91 -3.12 -26.12
CA SER A 418 -10.99 -3.30 -25.00
C SER A 418 -10.82 -4.77 -24.61
N ALA A 419 -11.92 -5.54 -24.60
CA ALA A 419 -11.91 -6.97 -24.29
C ALA A 419 -11.09 -7.76 -25.31
N ILE A 420 -11.26 -7.49 -26.61
CA ILE A 420 -10.46 -8.10 -27.69
C ILE A 420 -8.97 -7.84 -27.47
N GLY A 421 -8.59 -6.60 -27.15
CA GLY A 421 -7.20 -6.24 -26.84
C GLY A 421 -6.63 -7.00 -25.64
N HIS A 422 -7.42 -7.19 -24.57
CA HIS A 422 -7.00 -7.91 -23.36
C HIS A 422 -6.86 -9.42 -23.57
N VAL A 423 -7.78 -10.04 -24.30
CA VAL A 423 -7.86 -11.51 -24.45
C VAL A 423 -7.21 -12.00 -25.74
N PHE A 424 -6.53 -11.13 -26.49
CA PHE A 424 -6.01 -11.40 -27.83
C PHE A 424 -5.20 -12.69 -27.94
N SER A 425 -4.33 -12.99 -26.96
CA SER A 425 -3.50 -14.21 -26.95
C SER A 425 -4.31 -15.50 -26.92
N GLN A 426 -5.56 -15.43 -26.45
CA GLN A 426 -6.46 -16.56 -26.21
C GLN A 426 -7.53 -16.70 -27.32
N LEU A 427 -7.64 -15.72 -28.22
CA LEU A 427 -8.62 -15.74 -29.31
C LEU A 427 -8.30 -16.88 -30.30
N PRO A 428 -9.34 -17.58 -30.80
CA PRO A 428 -9.15 -18.66 -31.77
C PRO A 428 -8.70 -18.12 -33.15
N ASP A 429 -9.21 -16.96 -33.57
CA ASP A 429 -8.82 -16.29 -34.83
C ASP A 429 -8.21 -14.91 -34.56
N LYS A 430 -6.91 -14.90 -34.25
CA LYS A 430 -6.12 -13.68 -34.02
C LYS A 430 -6.00 -12.81 -35.27
N THR A 431 -6.03 -13.41 -36.46
CA THR A 431 -5.92 -12.67 -37.72
C THR A 431 -7.19 -11.86 -37.98
N GLN A 432 -8.36 -12.46 -37.77
CA GLN A 432 -9.63 -11.75 -37.85
C GLN A 432 -9.73 -10.67 -36.77
N ALA A 433 -9.36 -10.98 -35.53
CA ALA A 433 -9.36 -10.01 -34.43
C ALA A 433 -8.48 -8.78 -34.71
N HIS A 434 -7.27 -9.00 -35.23
CA HIS A 434 -6.37 -7.91 -35.60
C HIS A 434 -6.93 -7.05 -36.74
N LYS A 435 -7.53 -7.68 -37.78
CA LYS A 435 -8.20 -6.96 -38.87
C LYS A 435 -9.39 -6.14 -38.38
N GLU A 436 -10.19 -6.67 -37.46
CA GLU A 436 -11.31 -5.95 -36.88
C GLU A 436 -10.83 -4.72 -36.09
N LEU A 437 -9.79 -4.86 -35.27
CA LEU A 437 -9.20 -3.73 -34.56
C LEU A 437 -8.69 -2.63 -35.53
N ILE A 438 -8.04 -3.00 -36.63
CA ILE A 438 -7.61 -2.04 -37.68
C ILE A 438 -8.81 -1.36 -38.35
N LYS A 439 -9.88 -2.11 -38.64
CA LYS A 439 -11.10 -1.51 -39.19
C LYS A 439 -11.66 -0.44 -38.24
N LEU A 440 -11.69 -0.74 -36.94
CA LEU A 440 -12.24 0.16 -35.90
C LEU A 440 -11.38 1.39 -35.62
N THR A 441 -10.10 1.45 -36.03
CA THR A 441 -9.34 2.70 -36.00
C THR A 441 -9.86 3.75 -36.99
N ASN A 442 -10.81 3.38 -37.86
CA ASN A 442 -11.50 4.28 -38.78
C ASN A 442 -13.00 4.43 -38.45
N ASP A 443 -13.43 4.04 -37.24
CA ASP A 443 -14.81 4.20 -36.77
C ASP A 443 -15.24 5.68 -36.82
N GLU A 444 -16.53 5.93 -37.02
CA GLU A 444 -17.08 7.29 -37.05
C GLU A 444 -16.91 8.02 -35.71
N ILE A 445 -16.88 7.26 -34.60
CA ILE A 445 -16.77 7.79 -33.25
C ILE A 445 -15.32 7.77 -32.76
N LYS A 446 -14.77 8.96 -32.50
CA LYS A 446 -13.39 9.14 -32.02
C LYS A 446 -13.04 8.29 -30.80
N VAL A 447 -13.98 8.15 -29.85
CA VAL A 447 -13.75 7.35 -28.64
C VAL A 447 -13.54 5.87 -28.98
N VAL A 448 -14.28 5.32 -29.95
CA VAL A 448 -14.10 3.93 -30.40
C VAL A 448 -12.72 3.78 -31.06
N ARG A 449 -12.33 4.72 -31.92
CA ARG A 449 -10.99 4.73 -32.53
C ARG A 449 -9.88 4.77 -31.48
N ALA A 450 -10.05 5.57 -30.42
CA ALA A 450 -9.11 5.65 -29.32
C ALA A 450 -8.94 4.31 -28.59
N TYR A 451 -10.04 3.60 -28.33
CA TYR A 451 -10.00 2.25 -27.72
C TYR A 451 -9.41 1.20 -28.67
N ALA A 452 -9.68 1.31 -29.98
CA ALA A 452 -9.14 0.42 -31.00
C ALA A 452 -7.62 0.59 -31.13
N ASN A 453 -7.15 1.82 -31.24
CA ASN A 453 -5.72 2.17 -31.25
C ASN A 453 -5.02 1.73 -29.94
N ASN A 454 -5.64 1.91 -28.78
CA ASN A 454 -5.08 1.39 -27.53
C ASN A 454 -5.00 -0.14 -27.53
N SER A 455 -6.02 -0.82 -28.03
CA SER A 455 -6.04 -2.30 -28.10
C SER A 455 -5.03 -2.82 -29.12
N LEU A 456 -4.84 -2.16 -30.26
CA LEU A 456 -3.77 -2.45 -31.20
C LEU A 456 -2.39 -2.27 -30.57
N GLY A 457 -2.20 -1.20 -29.79
CA GLY A 457 -0.98 -1.01 -29.01
C GLY A 457 -0.71 -2.20 -28.10
N MET A 458 -1.72 -2.68 -27.36
CA MET A 458 -1.61 -3.87 -26.52
C MET A 458 -1.31 -5.15 -27.29
N VAL A 459 -1.88 -5.32 -28.50
CA VAL A 459 -1.56 -6.43 -29.40
C VAL A 459 -0.10 -6.37 -29.87
N SER A 460 0.40 -5.18 -30.21
CA SER A 460 1.81 -4.99 -30.58
C SER A 460 2.74 -5.26 -29.39
N ILE A 461 2.35 -4.91 -28.16
CA ILE A 461 3.08 -5.29 -26.94
C ILE A 461 3.11 -6.82 -26.77
N PHE A 462 1.99 -7.51 -27.00
CA PHE A 462 1.95 -8.97 -27.02
C PHE A 462 2.91 -9.53 -28.09
N ASN A 463 2.89 -9.00 -29.31
CA ASN A 463 3.78 -9.46 -30.38
C ASN A 463 5.26 -9.22 -30.06
N ALA A 464 5.59 -8.06 -29.48
CA ALA A 464 6.94 -7.73 -29.01
C ALA A 464 7.44 -8.80 -28.03
N SER A 465 6.55 -9.31 -27.16
CA SER A 465 6.90 -10.34 -26.20
C SER A 465 7.14 -11.73 -26.80
N GLN A 466 6.77 -11.99 -28.07
CA GLN A 466 6.91 -13.31 -28.69
C GLN A 466 8.26 -13.52 -29.38
N ILE A 467 8.75 -12.50 -30.10
CA ILE A 467 9.91 -12.63 -30.99
C ILE A 467 10.89 -11.48 -30.75
N GLU A 468 12.04 -11.80 -30.16
CA GLU A 468 13.08 -10.82 -29.81
C GLU A 468 13.52 -9.94 -30.99
N LYS A 469 13.67 -10.53 -32.18
CA LYS A 469 14.12 -9.83 -33.39
C LYS A 469 13.19 -8.68 -33.79
N ASP A 470 11.90 -8.87 -33.58
CA ASP A 470 10.86 -7.90 -33.96
C ASP A 470 10.49 -6.99 -32.79
N TYR A 471 11.01 -7.25 -31.57
CA TYR A 471 10.66 -6.52 -30.34
C TYR A 471 10.73 -5.00 -30.50
N LYS A 472 11.82 -4.47 -31.08
CA LYS A 472 11.96 -3.02 -31.28
C LYS A 472 10.84 -2.46 -32.16
N LYS A 473 10.62 -3.10 -33.31
CA LYS A 473 9.62 -2.69 -34.30
C LYS A 473 8.21 -2.77 -33.72
N GLU A 474 7.89 -3.85 -33.03
CA GLU A 474 6.57 -4.05 -32.41
C GLU A 474 6.36 -3.07 -31.25
N LEU A 475 7.38 -2.76 -30.45
CA LEU A 475 7.31 -1.74 -29.41
C LEU A 475 7.11 -0.33 -30.00
N GLU A 476 7.82 0.03 -31.07
CA GLU A 476 7.61 1.28 -31.79
C GLU A 476 6.19 1.36 -32.40
N THR A 477 5.70 0.26 -32.98
CA THR A 477 4.32 0.15 -33.48
C THR A 477 3.29 0.32 -32.36
N ALA A 478 3.57 -0.22 -31.17
CA ALA A 478 2.73 -0.03 -29.99
C ALA A 478 2.67 1.45 -29.58
N LEU A 479 3.81 2.13 -29.57
CA LEU A 479 3.88 3.56 -29.24
C LEU A 479 3.09 4.42 -30.21
N GLU A 480 3.23 4.21 -31.52
CA GLU A 480 2.42 4.91 -32.53
C GLU A 480 0.92 4.70 -32.31
N SER A 481 0.53 3.47 -31.94
CA SER A 481 -0.86 3.14 -31.66
C SER A 481 -1.36 3.85 -30.39
N PHE A 482 -0.56 3.89 -29.31
CA PHE A 482 -0.91 4.61 -28.10
C PHE A 482 -0.94 6.14 -28.29
N GLU A 483 -0.07 6.70 -29.13
CA GLU A 483 -0.09 8.12 -29.51
C GLU A 483 -1.39 8.47 -30.22
N ARG A 484 -1.78 7.71 -31.25
CA ARG A 484 -3.07 7.89 -31.93
C ARG A 484 -4.25 7.76 -30.97
N ALA A 485 -4.19 6.81 -30.04
CA ALA A 485 -5.22 6.63 -29.02
C ALA A 485 -5.36 7.84 -28.08
N GLU A 486 -4.26 8.53 -27.77
CA GLU A 486 -4.27 9.76 -26.98
C GLU A 486 -4.80 10.94 -27.79
N GLU A 487 -4.38 11.11 -29.04
CA GLU A 487 -4.86 12.17 -29.94
C GLU A 487 -6.37 12.11 -30.18
N GLU A 488 -6.92 10.89 -30.23
CA GLU A 488 -8.34 10.66 -30.44
C GLU A 488 -9.17 10.68 -29.15
N SER A 489 -8.50 10.67 -27.99
CA SER A 489 -9.15 10.69 -26.69
C SER A 489 -9.83 12.04 -26.45
N CYS A 490 -11.15 12.01 -26.23
CA CYS A 490 -11.92 13.17 -25.81
C CYS A 490 -12.12 13.13 -24.29
N GLY A 491 -11.57 14.09 -23.52
CA GLY A 491 -11.83 14.22 -22.07
C GLY A 491 -11.26 13.09 -21.19
N GLU A 492 -12.01 12.67 -20.17
CA GLU A 492 -11.61 11.63 -19.18
C GLU A 492 -11.86 10.17 -19.61
N TRP A 493 -12.42 9.95 -20.82
CA TRP A 493 -13.01 8.67 -21.22
C TRP A 493 -12.02 7.56 -21.64
N ASN A 494 -10.75 7.88 -21.93
CA ASN A 494 -9.71 6.89 -22.26
C ASN A 494 -8.49 7.03 -21.33
N LYS A 495 -8.67 6.66 -20.07
CA LYS A 495 -7.56 6.60 -19.09
C LYS A 495 -6.47 5.58 -19.45
N PRO A 496 -6.75 4.42 -20.08
CA PRO A 496 -5.70 3.44 -20.43
C PRO A 496 -4.61 3.97 -21.35
N ALA A 497 -4.94 4.68 -22.44
CA ALA A 497 -3.93 5.22 -23.37
C ALA A 497 -3.02 6.27 -22.69
N LYS A 498 -3.61 7.11 -21.82
CA LYS A 498 -2.89 8.11 -21.01
C LYS A 498 -1.86 7.49 -20.07
N PHE A 499 -2.02 6.21 -19.70
CA PHE A 499 -1.03 5.45 -18.93
C PHE A 499 -0.06 4.67 -19.84
N ASN A 500 -0.59 3.91 -20.79
CA ASN A 500 0.20 3.01 -21.64
C ASN A 500 1.27 3.77 -22.43
N LEU A 501 0.94 4.94 -22.98
CA LEU A 501 1.90 5.72 -23.76
C LEU A 501 3.14 6.14 -22.95
N PRO A 502 3.03 6.89 -21.84
CA PRO A 502 4.23 7.27 -21.08
C PRO A 502 4.95 6.06 -20.50
N PHE A 503 4.24 4.99 -20.14
CA PHE A 503 4.82 3.77 -19.59
C PHE A 503 5.68 3.00 -20.62
N PHE A 504 5.14 2.69 -21.79
CA PHE A 504 5.91 1.97 -22.81
C PHE A 504 6.95 2.84 -23.48
N ARG A 505 6.75 4.17 -23.55
CA ARG A 505 7.78 5.10 -24.01
C ARG A 505 8.99 5.09 -23.08
N PHE A 506 8.74 5.03 -21.78
CA PHE A 506 9.78 4.84 -20.77
C PHE A 506 10.56 3.52 -20.98
N ILE A 507 9.87 2.39 -21.20
CA ILE A 507 10.53 1.10 -21.51
C ILE A 507 11.38 1.21 -22.77
N HIS A 508 10.82 1.76 -23.85
CA HIS A 508 11.53 1.96 -25.11
C HIS A 508 12.81 2.78 -24.92
N THR A 509 12.71 3.93 -24.23
CA THR A 509 13.84 4.80 -23.92
C THR A 509 14.93 4.05 -23.15
N ILE A 510 14.57 3.24 -22.15
CA ILE A 510 15.55 2.46 -21.36
C ILE A 510 16.24 1.40 -22.22
N VAL A 511 15.49 0.66 -23.03
CA VAL A 511 16.04 -0.46 -23.82
C VAL A 511 16.90 0.03 -24.99
N PHE A 512 16.55 1.17 -25.61
CA PHE A 512 17.12 1.57 -26.90
C PHE A 512 17.84 2.92 -26.95
N GLU A 513 17.54 3.90 -26.08
CA GLU A 513 18.05 5.28 -26.25
C GLU A 513 19.39 5.59 -25.56
N LYS A 514 20.13 4.58 -25.08
CA LYS A 514 21.40 4.73 -24.32
C LYS A 514 21.25 5.59 -23.04
N LEU A 515 22.34 5.60 -22.26
CA LEU A 515 22.50 6.11 -20.89
C LEU A 515 22.19 7.60 -20.63
N GLU A 516 21.99 8.40 -21.67
CA GLU A 516 21.81 9.87 -21.57
C GLU A 516 20.34 10.30 -21.39
N ALA A 517 19.39 9.36 -21.36
CA ALA A 517 17.95 9.66 -21.32
C ALA A 517 17.31 9.72 -19.91
N LYS A 518 18.12 9.87 -18.84
CA LYS A 518 17.69 9.83 -17.43
C LYS A 518 16.58 10.86 -17.11
N ASP A 519 16.72 12.09 -17.60
CA ASP A 519 15.74 13.16 -17.39
C ASP A 519 14.41 12.93 -18.13
N LYS A 520 14.46 12.32 -19.32
CA LYS A 520 13.27 11.97 -20.11
C LYS A 520 12.50 10.84 -19.43
N ALA A 521 13.20 9.82 -18.94
CA ALA A 521 12.63 8.67 -18.27
C ALA A 521 11.90 9.06 -16.96
N ALA A 522 12.53 9.89 -16.12
CA ALA A 522 11.91 10.41 -14.90
C ALA A 522 10.67 11.28 -15.18
N LYS A 523 10.71 12.07 -16.27
CA LYS A 523 9.56 12.88 -16.72
C LYS A 523 8.37 12.00 -17.11
N TYR A 524 8.57 10.96 -17.92
CA TYR A 524 7.49 10.08 -18.36
C TYR A 524 6.84 9.33 -17.20
N LEU A 525 7.65 8.89 -16.22
CA LEU A 525 7.14 8.24 -15.01
C LEU A 525 6.27 9.18 -14.15
N LYS A 526 6.71 10.43 -13.97
CA LYS A 526 5.96 11.43 -13.19
C LYS A 526 4.62 11.75 -13.83
N VAL A 527 4.57 11.82 -15.16
CA VAL A 527 3.32 12.02 -15.92
C VAL A 527 2.38 10.84 -15.71
N ALA A 528 2.87 9.60 -15.86
CA ALA A 528 2.05 8.39 -15.62
C ALA A 528 1.47 8.35 -14.19
N ARG A 529 2.24 8.77 -13.18
CA ARG A 529 1.84 8.80 -11.76
C ARG A 529 0.73 9.81 -11.48
N ASN A 530 0.78 10.98 -12.10
CA ASN A 530 -0.21 12.05 -11.86
C ASN A 530 -1.59 11.71 -12.42
N ILE A 531 -1.66 10.85 -13.43
CA ILE A 531 -2.91 10.53 -14.16
C ILE A 531 -3.84 9.60 -13.35
N PHE A 532 -3.34 8.83 -12.37
CA PHE A 532 -4.09 7.72 -11.76
C PHE A 532 -4.11 7.68 -10.22
N GLY A 533 -3.96 8.82 -9.54
CA GLY A 533 -3.88 8.97 -8.07
C GLY A 533 -4.41 7.78 -7.25
N LYS A 534 -3.55 7.20 -6.39
CA LYS A 534 -3.83 6.15 -5.38
C LYS A 534 -4.93 5.13 -5.74
N SER A 535 -4.86 4.46 -6.89
CA SER A 535 -5.61 3.21 -7.12
C SER A 535 -4.77 1.99 -6.73
N GLY A 536 -5.30 1.15 -5.83
CA GLY A 536 -4.55 0.20 -5.00
C GLY A 536 -3.85 -0.97 -5.71
N ASN A 537 -4.15 -1.28 -6.97
CA ASN A 537 -3.54 -2.42 -7.67
C ASN A 537 -2.28 -2.06 -8.49
N GLN A 538 -2.04 -0.78 -8.78
CA GLN A 538 -0.87 -0.34 -9.55
C GLN A 538 0.26 0.21 -8.66
N GLU A 539 0.02 0.32 -7.35
CA GLU A 539 0.92 0.94 -6.39
C GLU A 539 2.28 0.22 -6.31
N LEU A 540 2.30 -1.11 -6.44
CA LEU A 540 3.53 -1.92 -6.45
C LEU A 540 4.35 -1.76 -7.73
N LEU A 541 3.71 -1.70 -8.89
CA LEU A 541 4.38 -1.41 -10.17
C LEU A 541 4.96 0.01 -10.12
N PHE A 542 4.20 0.98 -9.61
CA PHE A 542 4.67 2.34 -9.40
C PHE A 542 5.78 2.43 -8.34
N GLU A 543 5.72 1.67 -7.25
CA GLU A 543 6.77 1.61 -6.22
C GLU A 543 8.06 1.03 -6.80
N ALA A 544 7.97 -0.02 -7.61
CA ALA A 544 9.10 -0.61 -8.33
C ALA A 544 9.76 0.40 -9.28
N ILE A 545 8.96 1.12 -10.07
CA ILE A 545 9.47 2.09 -11.04
C ILE A 545 9.93 3.40 -10.37
N ASN A 546 9.32 3.81 -9.24
CA ASN A 546 9.79 4.94 -8.44
C ASN A 546 11.12 4.60 -7.73
N ASN A 547 11.26 3.39 -7.20
CA ASN A 547 12.53 2.92 -6.62
C ASN A 547 13.63 2.92 -7.68
N LEU A 548 13.30 2.55 -8.91
CA LEU A 548 14.20 2.68 -10.06
C LEU A 548 14.56 4.13 -10.39
N ALA A 549 13.59 5.03 -10.51
CA ALA A 549 13.86 6.45 -10.81
C ALA A 549 14.71 7.10 -9.71
N ASN A 550 14.41 6.79 -8.44
CA ASN A 550 15.19 7.26 -7.30
C ASN A 550 16.60 6.65 -7.29
N SER A 551 16.74 5.37 -7.63
CA SER A 551 18.05 4.73 -7.72
C SER A 551 18.89 5.31 -8.89
N LEU A 552 18.26 5.69 -10.01
CA LEU A 552 18.91 6.41 -11.12
C LEU A 552 19.38 7.81 -10.71
N ILE A 553 18.61 8.50 -9.86
CA ILE A 553 18.95 9.82 -9.28
C ILE A 553 20.06 9.68 -8.22
N GLU A 554 20.02 8.65 -7.37
CA GLU A 554 21.05 8.38 -6.36
C GLU A 554 22.41 8.01 -6.99
N ALA A 555 22.40 7.30 -8.12
CA ALA A 555 23.61 7.00 -8.89
C ALA A 555 24.33 8.27 -9.39
N ASP A 556 23.60 9.36 -9.60
CA ASP A 556 24.13 10.67 -10.02
C ASP A 556 24.61 11.50 -8.80
N ASN A 557 23.93 11.39 -7.66
CA ASN A 557 24.29 12.10 -6.43
C ASN A 557 25.50 11.51 -5.69
N GLN A 558 25.85 10.23 -5.92
CA GLN A 558 27.05 9.60 -5.37
C GLN A 558 28.28 9.79 -6.27
N ASN A 559 28.73 11.04 -6.35
CA ASN A 559 30.02 11.42 -6.92
C ASN A 559 31.18 10.97 -6.00
N VAL A 560 31.40 9.65 -5.87
CA VAL A 560 32.49 9.04 -5.07
C VAL A 560 33.29 8.03 -5.91
N GLY A 561 34.26 8.55 -6.65
CA GLY A 561 35.67 8.15 -6.62
C GLY A 561 36.22 6.81 -7.16
N TYR A 562 35.47 5.71 -7.31
CA TYR A 562 36.12 4.37 -7.34
C TYR A 562 35.62 3.31 -8.34
N LEU A 563 34.82 3.65 -9.35
CA LEU A 563 34.65 2.81 -10.55
C LEU A 563 34.45 3.74 -11.75
N ASN A 564 34.94 3.36 -12.92
CA ASN A 564 34.58 4.03 -14.18
C ASN A 564 33.04 3.96 -14.37
N GLY A 565 32.44 5.09 -14.76
CA GLY A 565 30.99 5.27 -14.89
C GLY A 565 30.25 4.17 -15.66
N LYS A 566 30.85 3.63 -16.73
CA LYS A 566 30.22 2.59 -17.56
C LYS A 566 30.03 1.25 -16.84
N ASN A 567 30.99 0.80 -16.02
CA ASN A 567 30.89 -0.50 -15.33
C ASN A 567 29.97 -0.44 -14.09
N ARG A 568 29.85 0.73 -13.44
CA ARG A 568 28.85 0.99 -12.38
C ARG A 568 27.43 0.87 -12.91
N GLU A 569 27.18 1.52 -14.03
CA GLU A 569 25.85 1.56 -14.64
C GLU A 569 25.40 0.18 -15.12
N ILE A 570 26.31 -0.65 -15.64
CA ILE A 570 25.98 -2.00 -16.14
C ILE A 570 25.62 -3.00 -15.01
N CYS A 571 26.41 -3.04 -13.92
CA CYS A 571 26.06 -3.87 -12.75
C CYS A 571 24.77 -3.40 -12.06
N PHE A 572 24.48 -2.10 -12.14
CA PHE A 572 23.27 -1.49 -11.62
C PHE A 572 22.03 -1.86 -12.44
N TYR A 573 22.09 -1.79 -13.78
CA TYR A 573 21.01 -2.26 -14.66
C TYR A 573 20.71 -3.74 -14.44
N LYS A 574 21.72 -4.59 -14.29
CA LYS A 574 21.53 -6.03 -14.05
C LYS A 574 20.75 -6.31 -12.75
N ASN A 575 21.14 -5.69 -11.63
CA ASN A 575 20.44 -5.84 -10.34
C ASN A 575 19.01 -5.27 -10.36
N TYR A 576 18.78 -4.22 -11.16
CA TYR A 576 17.47 -3.61 -11.36
C TYR A 576 16.50 -4.57 -12.09
N PHE A 577 16.99 -5.28 -13.10
CA PHE A 577 16.17 -6.19 -13.89
C PHE A 577 15.87 -7.51 -13.21
N ASP A 578 16.77 -7.98 -12.34
CA ASP A 578 16.50 -9.12 -11.45
C ASP A 578 15.36 -8.79 -10.47
N CYS A 579 15.28 -7.54 -9.97
CA CYS A 579 14.22 -7.05 -9.09
C CYS A 579 12.86 -6.92 -9.81
N ILE A 580 12.86 -6.41 -11.05
CA ILE A 580 11.66 -6.40 -11.90
C ILE A 580 11.20 -7.84 -12.20
N ALA A 581 12.11 -8.75 -12.56
CA ALA A 581 11.76 -10.14 -12.82
C ALA A 581 11.13 -10.83 -11.59
N GLU A 582 11.63 -10.55 -10.39
CA GLU A 582 11.08 -11.07 -9.12
C GLU A 582 9.69 -10.49 -8.81
N LEU A 583 9.49 -9.17 -8.99
CA LEU A 583 8.19 -8.51 -8.78
C LEU A 583 7.12 -8.91 -9.80
N LEU A 584 7.55 -9.16 -11.05
CA LEU A 584 6.67 -9.57 -12.14
C LEU A 584 6.22 -11.04 -12.02
N SER A 585 7.03 -11.89 -11.39
CA SER A 585 6.69 -13.30 -11.15
C SER A 585 5.52 -13.50 -10.17
N ASN A 586 5.18 -12.47 -9.39
CA ASN A 586 4.06 -12.50 -8.42
C ASN A 586 2.74 -11.94 -8.98
N ASN A 587 2.69 -11.44 -10.22
CA ASN A 587 1.53 -10.71 -10.79
C ASN A 587 1.10 -11.19 -12.20
N GLU A 588 1.61 -12.34 -12.65
CA GLU A 588 1.49 -12.85 -14.02
C GLU A 588 0.03 -12.98 -14.52
N GLU A 589 -0.93 -13.22 -13.61
CA GLU A 589 -2.35 -13.35 -13.93
C GLU A 589 -3.05 -12.02 -14.29
N THR A 590 -2.52 -10.87 -13.85
CA THR A 590 -3.24 -9.57 -13.92
C THR A 590 -2.95 -8.74 -15.17
N ALA A 591 -1.75 -8.88 -15.76
CA ALA A 591 -1.34 -8.11 -16.95
C ALA A 591 -0.25 -8.86 -17.76
N PRO A 592 -0.58 -9.99 -18.41
CA PRO A 592 0.44 -10.88 -18.99
C PRO A 592 1.25 -10.24 -20.13
N PHE A 593 0.65 -9.41 -21.00
CA PHE A 593 1.38 -8.86 -22.17
C PHE A 593 2.44 -7.81 -21.80
N PRO A 594 2.14 -6.79 -20.97
CA PRO A 594 3.17 -5.87 -20.48
C PRO A 594 4.32 -6.60 -19.77
N ILE A 595 4.01 -7.61 -18.96
CA ILE A 595 4.99 -8.36 -18.17
C ILE A 595 5.97 -9.11 -19.08
N GLU A 596 5.45 -9.87 -20.05
CA GLU A 596 6.28 -10.63 -20.98
C GLU A 596 7.09 -9.70 -21.90
N ALA A 597 6.51 -8.59 -22.35
CA ALA A 597 7.24 -7.61 -23.16
C ALA A 597 8.40 -6.99 -22.36
N ILE A 598 8.19 -6.66 -21.08
CA ILE A 598 9.26 -6.18 -20.21
C ILE A 598 10.37 -7.24 -20.10
N ARG A 599 10.02 -8.52 -19.86
CA ARG A 599 11.01 -9.62 -19.81
C ARG A 599 11.85 -9.70 -21.10
N MET A 600 11.22 -9.57 -22.26
CA MET A 600 11.92 -9.57 -23.56
C MET A 600 12.85 -8.36 -23.70
N GLY A 601 12.39 -7.15 -23.35
CA GLY A 601 13.21 -5.93 -23.35
C GLY A 601 14.43 -6.03 -22.43
N ILE A 602 14.27 -6.67 -21.27
CA ILE A 602 15.34 -6.98 -20.33
C ILE A 602 16.40 -7.88 -20.96
N GLN A 603 15.98 -8.95 -21.66
CA GLN A 603 16.90 -9.88 -22.31
C GLN A 603 17.75 -9.18 -23.39
N ILE A 604 17.10 -8.36 -24.23
CA ILE A 604 17.77 -7.57 -25.28
C ILE A 604 18.80 -6.62 -24.66
N LEU A 605 18.40 -5.89 -23.63
CA LEU A 605 19.28 -4.96 -22.96
C LEU A 605 20.45 -5.68 -22.29
N ASN A 606 20.23 -6.82 -21.63
CA ASN A 606 21.30 -7.64 -21.04
C ASN A 606 22.31 -8.12 -22.09
N ARG A 607 21.86 -8.50 -23.29
CA ARG A 607 22.77 -8.85 -24.40
C ARG A 607 23.58 -7.63 -24.85
N ASN A 608 22.92 -6.51 -25.09
CA ASN A 608 23.58 -5.26 -25.51
C ASN A 608 24.60 -4.79 -24.47
N LEU A 609 24.29 -4.90 -23.18
CA LEU A 609 25.21 -4.59 -22.09
C LEU A 609 26.39 -5.56 -22.04
N LYS A 610 26.17 -6.85 -22.32
CA LYS A 610 27.23 -7.85 -22.39
C LYS A 610 28.19 -7.59 -23.57
N GLU A 611 27.67 -7.18 -24.72
CA GLU A 611 28.48 -6.77 -25.88
C GLU A 611 29.33 -5.54 -25.54
N ILE A 612 28.75 -4.52 -24.88
CA ILE A 612 29.49 -3.35 -24.37
C ILE A 612 30.56 -3.75 -23.33
N LEU A 613 30.27 -4.73 -22.46
CA LEU A 613 31.24 -5.27 -21.48
C LEU A 613 32.40 -6.02 -22.16
N GLU A 614 32.13 -6.71 -23.26
CA GLU A 614 33.16 -7.41 -24.04
C GLU A 614 34.03 -6.42 -24.83
N GLU A 615 33.45 -5.34 -25.37
CA GLU A 615 34.18 -4.22 -26.00
C GLU A 615 35.03 -3.42 -25.00
N THR A 616 34.63 -3.35 -23.73
CA THR A 616 35.36 -2.62 -22.68
C THR A 616 36.48 -3.43 -22.00
N LYS A 617 36.59 -4.74 -22.26
CA LYS A 617 37.67 -5.60 -21.74
C LYS A 617 39.07 -5.30 -22.29
N GLU A 618 39.22 -4.48 -23.35
CA GLU A 618 40.53 -4.08 -23.88
C GLU A 618 41.24 -2.98 -23.08
N ILE A 619 40.58 -2.34 -22.09
CA ILE A 619 41.23 -1.35 -21.23
C ILE A 619 41.45 -1.95 -19.83
N LYS A 620 42.58 -2.64 -19.64
CA LYS A 620 43.07 -3.01 -18.30
C LYS A 620 43.45 -1.74 -17.52
N ILE A 621 42.68 -1.38 -16.49
CA ILE A 621 43.14 -0.46 -15.44
C ILE A 621 42.85 -1.07 -14.06
N LYS A 622 43.88 -1.04 -13.20
CA LYS A 622 43.97 -1.58 -11.84
C LYS A 622 43.05 -0.81 -10.86
N ASP A 623 42.04 -1.47 -10.28
CA ASP A 623 41.35 -1.01 -9.07
C ASP A 623 42.01 -1.65 -7.83
N GLY A 624 42.43 -0.82 -6.87
CA GLY A 624 43.37 -1.16 -5.79
C GLY A 624 42.85 -1.97 -4.60
N LEU A 625 41.76 -2.74 -4.72
CA LEU A 625 41.33 -3.73 -3.72
C LEU A 625 40.92 -5.01 -4.45
N GLU A 626 41.89 -5.87 -4.74
CA GLU A 626 41.65 -7.23 -5.20
C GLU A 626 41.13 -8.05 -4.02
N PHE A 627 39.80 -8.19 -3.89
CA PHE A 627 39.21 -9.18 -2.98
C PHE A 627 38.35 -10.18 -3.72
N GLU A 628 38.32 -11.41 -3.22
CA GLU A 628 37.63 -12.54 -3.85
C GLU A 628 36.39 -12.95 -3.05
N VAL A 629 35.27 -13.22 -3.72
CA VAL A 629 34.07 -13.79 -3.08
C VAL A 629 34.12 -15.31 -3.19
N LEU A 630 34.19 -16.01 -2.06
CA LEU A 630 34.35 -17.46 -2.00
C LEU A 630 33.17 -18.15 -1.34
N TYR A 631 32.71 -19.27 -1.92
CA TYR A 631 31.67 -20.09 -1.33
C TYR A 631 32.29 -21.19 -0.45
N VAL A 632 31.81 -21.28 0.79
CA VAL A 632 32.26 -22.28 1.77
C VAL A 632 31.11 -23.26 1.99
N PRO A 633 31.11 -24.43 1.32
CA PRO A 633 30.10 -25.46 1.55
C PRO A 633 30.37 -26.17 2.87
N VAL A 634 29.58 -25.88 3.90
CA VAL A 634 29.66 -26.53 5.22
C VAL A 634 28.69 -27.70 5.29
N SER A 635 27.41 -27.47 4.99
CA SER A 635 26.35 -28.49 5.00
C SER A 635 25.16 -28.03 4.17
N LYS A 636 24.28 -28.96 3.77
CA LYS A 636 22.99 -28.60 3.17
C LYS A 636 22.10 -27.95 4.23
N CYS A 637 21.29 -26.97 3.83
CA CYS A 637 20.30 -26.33 4.70
C CYS A 637 19.26 -27.36 5.16
N GLU A 638 19.02 -27.43 6.48
CA GLU A 638 18.10 -28.39 7.11
C GLU A 638 16.92 -27.68 7.81
N LYS A 639 17.01 -26.36 8.02
CA LYS A 639 15.97 -25.56 8.65
C LYS A 639 15.34 -24.60 7.66
N GLU A 640 14.02 -24.57 7.63
CA GLU A 640 13.26 -23.54 6.91
C GLU A 640 13.20 -22.24 7.71
N ILE A 641 12.91 -22.33 9.02
CA ILE A 641 12.87 -21.19 9.93
C ILE A 641 14.08 -21.25 10.85
N VAL A 642 14.81 -20.14 10.93
CA VAL A 642 16.00 -20.00 11.80
C VAL A 642 15.77 -18.90 12.82
N ARG A 643 15.99 -19.21 14.10
CA ARG A 643 15.84 -18.25 15.19
C ARG A 643 17.17 -17.54 15.44
N VAL A 644 17.24 -16.24 15.14
CA VAL A 644 18.47 -15.44 15.27
C VAL A 644 18.40 -14.47 16.44
N ALA A 645 19.54 -14.11 17.02
CA ALA A 645 19.67 -13.06 18.02
C ALA A 645 20.70 -12.01 17.64
N ALA A 646 20.29 -10.73 17.64
CA ALA A 646 21.18 -9.57 17.56
C ALA A 646 21.46 -9.05 18.98
N VAL A 647 22.72 -8.90 19.36
CA VAL A 647 23.11 -8.63 20.75
C VAL A 647 23.66 -7.22 20.94
N GLN A 648 23.27 -6.57 22.04
CA GLN A 648 23.80 -5.28 22.47
C GLN A 648 24.19 -5.29 23.96
N PHE A 649 25.42 -4.90 24.30
CA PHE A 649 25.84 -4.71 25.69
C PHE A 649 26.91 -3.63 25.81
N ASP A 650 27.09 -3.10 27.03
CA ASP A 650 28.05 -2.04 27.31
C ASP A 650 29.46 -2.63 27.49
N PHE A 651 30.36 -2.18 26.61
CA PHE A 651 31.81 -2.32 26.71
C PHE A 651 32.47 -1.15 25.96
N ARG A 652 33.71 -0.83 26.35
CA ARG A 652 34.51 0.25 25.76
C ARG A 652 35.89 -0.25 25.41
N LEU A 653 36.44 0.34 24.34
CA LEU A 653 37.79 0.10 23.88
C LEU A 653 38.73 1.24 24.30
N SER A 654 40.00 0.91 24.57
CA SER A 654 41.07 1.89 24.76
C SER A 654 41.35 2.60 23.44
N ASP A 655 41.37 3.93 23.45
CA ASP A 655 41.65 4.78 22.29
C ASP A 655 43.13 5.18 22.15
N THR A 656 43.99 4.72 23.08
CA THR A 656 45.41 5.12 23.18
C THR A 656 46.40 4.11 22.60
N ILE A 657 45.99 2.87 22.30
CA ILE A 657 46.86 1.78 21.87
C ILE A 657 46.19 1.01 20.73
N PHE A 658 46.95 0.68 19.67
CA PHE A 658 46.51 -0.21 18.60
C PHE A 658 47.22 -1.58 18.70
N PRO A 659 46.50 -2.71 18.62
CA PRO A 659 45.05 -2.81 18.44
C PRO A 659 44.25 -2.36 19.67
N PRO A 660 43.02 -1.82 19.50
CA PRO A 660 42.17 -1.41 20.62
C PRO A 660 41.90 -2.57 21.59
N GLN A 661 41.97 -2.29 22.89
CA GLN A 661 41.74 -3.28 23.94
C GLN A 661 40.47 -2.98 24.75
N ILE A 662 39.76 -4.00 25.18
CA ILE A 662 38.60 -3.86 26.06
C ILE A 662 39.07 -3.39 27.43
N ILE A 663 38.50 -2.27 27.92
CA ILE A 663 38.90 -1.64 29.19
C ILE A 663 38.62 -2.54 30.39
N ASP A 664 37.46 -3.21 30.41
CA ASP A 664 37.04 -4.13 31.48
C ASP A 664 36.76 -5.52 30.93
N LYS A 665 37.83 -6.30 30.79
CA LYS A 665 37.81 -7.64 30.16
C LYS A 665 36.89 -8.61 30.89
N GLU A 666 37.02 -8.72 32.21
CA GLU A 666 36.27 -9.67 33.02
C GLU A 666 34.77 -9.35 33.05
N LYS A 667 34.40 -8.07 33.16
CA LYS A 667 33.00 -7.66 33.07
C LYS A 667 32.41 -7.98 31.70
N THR A 668 33.13 -7.66 30.63
CA THR A 668 32.68 -7.94 29.25
C THR A 668 32.50 -9.45 29.03
N ARG A 669 33.47 -10.27 29.47
CA ARG A 669 33.40 -11.73 29.39
C ARG A 669 32.17 -12.29 30.12
N ARG A 670 31.90 -11.82 31.35
CA ARG A 670 30.71 -12.21 32.12
C ARG A 670 29.41 -11.86 31.40
N LYS A 671 29.34 -10.67 30.76
CA LYS A 671 28.17 -10.26 29.98
C LYS A 671 27.92 -11.16 28.77
N ILE A 672 28.98 -11.48 28.01
CA ILE A 672 28.89 -12.39 26.86
C ILE A 672 28.36 -13.75 27.31
N LEU A 673 28.96 -14.35 28.34
CA LEU A 673 28.52 -15.65 28.86
C LEU A 673 27.08 -15.60 29.38
N HIS A 674 26.66 -14.51 30.02
CA HIS A 674 25.29 -14.37 30.49
C HIS A 674 24.29 -14.29 29.32
N ILE A 675 24.59 -13.50 28.28
CA ILE A 675 23.73 -13.40 27.08
C ILE A 675 23.67 -14.72 26.34
N LEU A 676 24.78 -15.43 26.18
CA LEU A 676 24.81 -16.73 25.50
C LEU A 676 23.98 -17.78 26.26
N ASN A 677 23.99 -17.75 27.60
CA ASN A 677 23.09 -18.58 28.41
C ASN A 677 21.62 -18.25 28.17
N ILE A 678 21.28 -16.96 28.08
CA ILE A 678 19.91 -16.53 27.76
C ILE A 678 19.54 -17.01 26.35
N ALA A 679 20.37 -16.77 25.34
CA ALA A 679 20.11 -17.19 23.98
C ALA A 679 19.92 -18.72 23.86
N ARG A 680 20.70 -19.51 24.62
CA ARG A 680 20.54 -20.96 24.72
C ARG A 680 19.19 -21.34 25.34
N TYR A 681 18.84 -20.72 26.47
CA TYR A 681 17.55 -20.96 27.14
C TYR A 681 16.35 -20.62 26.23
N GLU A 682 16.50 -19.58 25.43
CA GLU A 682 15.51 -19.11 24.46
C GLU A 682 15.49 -19.93 23.16
N GLY A 683 16.33 -20.96 23.02
CA GLY A 683 16.37 -21.81 21.82
C GLY A 683 16.79 -21.06 20.56
N VAL A 684 17.69 -20.07 20.67
CA VAL A 684 18.25 -19.34 19.53
C VAL A 684 19.19 -20.26 18.74
N ASP A 685 19.07 -20.24 17.41
CA ASP A 685 19.92 -21.00 16.50
C ASP A 685 21.24 -20.27 16.19
N ILE A 686 21.18 -18.96 15.94
CA ILE A 686 22.36 -18.13 15.61
C ILE A 686 22.39 -16.86 16.47
N VAL A 687 23.49 -16.64 17.19
CA VAL A 687 23.74 -15.39 17.95
C VAL A 687 24.79 -14.55 17.24
N CYS A 688 24.53 -13.25 17.06
CA CYS A 688 25.49 -12.29 16.55
C CYS A 688 25.98 -11.37 17.66
N LEU A 689 27.29 -11.31 17.88
CA LEU A 689 27.91 -10.42 18.87
C LEU A 689 28.54 -9.18 18.21
N PRO A 690 28.73 -8.07 18.95
CA PRO A 690 29.36 -6.85 18.44
C PRO A 690 30.83 -7.02 18.01
N GLU A 691 31.31 -6.12 17.14
CA GLU A 691 32.73 -6.05 16.73
C GLU A 691 33.63 -5.75 17.95
N LEU A 692 34.82 -6.37 18.00
CA LEU A 692 35.85 -6.14 19.02
C LEU A 692 35.42 -6.43 20.47
N CYS A 693 34.42 -7.30 20.67
CA CYS A 693 33.88 -7.59 22.00
C CYS A 693 34.56 -8.75 22.75
N LEU A 694 35.50 -9.47 22.12
CA LEU A 694 36.19 -10.60 22.75
C LEU A 694 37.67 -10.72 22.37
N TYR A 695 38.33 -11.72 22.94
CA TYR A 695 39.71 -12.11 22.64
C TYR A 695 39.79 -13.55 22.11
N GLU A 696 40.85 -13.85 21.37
CA GLU A 696 41.07 -15.15 20.73
C GLU A 696 41.06 -16.32 21.71
N ASP A 697 41.66 -16.14 22.89
CA ASP A 697 41.74 -17.15 23.95
C ASP A 697 40.37 -17.52 24.55
N TRP A 698 39.34 -16.68 24.36
CA TRP A 698 37.97 -16.97 24.85
C TRP A 698 37.20 -17.87 23.90
N ILE A 699 37.64 -18.02 22.65
CA ILE A 699 36.91 -18.76 21.61
C ILE A 699 36.74 -20.22 21.99
N SER A 700 37.81 -20.89 22.43
CA SER A 700 37.78 -22.31 22.82
C SER A 700 36.83 -22.55 24.00
N ASP A 701 36.79 -21.64 24.96
CA ASP A 701 35.89 -21.72 26.12
C ASP A 701 34.42 -21.55 25.71
N ILE A 702 34.13 -20.57 24.85
CA ILE A 702 32.78 -20.32 24.33
C ILE A 702 32.30 -21.50 23.47
N GLU A 703 33.15 -22.00 22.56
CA GLU A 703 32.86 -23.14 21.70
C GLU A 703 32.63 -24.43 22.51
N GLY A 704 33.38 -24.63 23.59
CA GLY A 704 33.21 -25.76 24.50
C GLY A 704 31.88 -25.73 25.27
N MET A 705 31.44 -24.55 25.70
CA MET A 705 30.25 -24.35 26.55
C MET A 705 28.93 -24.32 25.76
N TYR A 706 28.93 -23.83 24.52
CA TYR A 706 27.71 -23.54 23.74
C TYR A 706 27.65 -24.31 22.43
N LYS A 707 27.72 -25.64 22.52
CA LYS A 707 27.66 -26.54 21.35
C LYS A 707 26.29 -26.64 20.68
N GLU A 708 25.24 -26.05 21.25
CA GLU A 708 23.87 -26.14 20.74
C GLU A 708 23.45 -24.90 19.92
N VAL A 709 24.26 -23.84 19.93
CA VAL A 709 23.95 -22.54 19.32
C VAL A 709 25.10 -22.16 18.38
N ALA A 710 24.80 -21.73 17.16
CA ALA A 710 25.82 -21.15 16.29
C ALA A 710 26.13 -19.72 16.73
N ILE A 711 27.40 -19.37 16.84
CA ILE A 711 27.81 -18.05 17.35
C ILE A 711 28.65 -17.34 16.29
N ILE A 712 28.13 -16.21 15.78
CA ILE A 712 28.93 -15.21 15.08
C ILE A 712 29.61 -14.39 16.17
N ALA A 713 30.85 -14.77 16.50
CA ALA A 713 31.51 -14.43 17.77
C ALA A 713 31.88 -12.95 17.94
N GLY A 714 31.34 -12.05 17.13
CA GLY A 714 31.84 -10.68 17.06
C GLY A 714 33.19 -10.67 16.37
N SER A 715 34.11 -9.81 16.78
CA SER A 715 35.46 -9.85 16.21
C SER A 715 36.55 -9.54 17.23
N PHE A 716 37.79 -9.82 16.86
CA PHE A 716 39.00 -9.53 17.64
C PHE A 716 40.19 -9.34 16.70
N TYR A 717 41.29 -8.81 17.23
CA TYR A 717 42.54 -8.71 16.50
C TYR A 717 43.41 -9.96 16.72
N ASN A 718 43.85 -10.60 15.63
CA ASN A 718 44.82 -11.68 15.69
C ASN A 718 46.27 -11.15 15.78
N GLU A 719 47.24 -12.05 15.93
CA GLU A 719 48.68 -11.71 15.98
C GLU A 719 49.18 -10.94 14.74
N LYS A 720 48.51 -11.12 13.58
CA LYS A 720 48.82 -10.44 12.31
C LYS A 720 48.18 -9.06 12.19
N LYS A 721 47.55 -8.54 13.26
CA LYS A 721 46.82 -7.26 13.27
C LYS A 721 45.66 -7.20 12.26
N GLN A 722 45.05 -8.35 11.96
CA GLN A 722 43.80 -8.43 11.20
C GLN A 722 42.63 -8.46 12.18
N ASN A 723 41.58 -7.69 11.90
CA ASN A 723 40.31 -7.75 12.64
C ASN A 723 39.49 -8.91 12.06
N VAL A 724 39.24 -9.95 12.84
CA VAL A 724 38.70 -11.23 12.36
C VAL A 724 37.45 -11.65 13.14
N CYS A 725 36.48 -12.23 12.44
CA CYS A 725 35.27 -12.82 13.02
C CYS A 725 35.24 -14.32 12.74
N LYS A 726 35.08 -15.14 13.78
CA LYS A 726 34.89 -16.59 13.66
C LYS A 726 33.41 -16.93 13.86
N SER A 727 32.89 -17.81 13.00
CA SER A 727 31.61 -18.46 13.23
C SER A 727 31.87 -19.80 13.94
N LEU A 728 31.27 -19.98 15.10
CA LEU A 728 31.41 -21.19 15.92
C LEU A 728 30.20 -22.09 15.65
N PHE A 729 30.44 -23.32 15.22
CA PHE A 729 29.40 -24.29 14.84
C PHE A 729 29.41 -25.54 15.72
N ILE A 730 28.25 -26.17 15.78
CA ILE A 730 27.97 -27.44 16.46
C ILE A 730 28.73 -28.66 15.84
N SER A 731 29.41 -28.51 14.70
CA SER A 731 29.86 -29.66 13.88
C SER A 731 31.37 -29.96 13.85
N GLY A 732 32.20 -29.24 14.60
CA GLY A 732 33.64 -29.55 14.68
C GLY A 732 34.42 -29.39 13.36
N MET A 733 33.84 -28.76 12.34
CA MET A 733 34.50 -28.42 11.08
C MET A 733 35.27 -27.10 11.19
N ASP A 734 36.51 -27.12 10.73
CA ASP A 734 37.35 -25.92 10.63
C ASP A 734 36.88 -25.06 9.44
N ILE A 735 36.12 -24.00 9.73
CA ILE A 735 35.65 -23.04 8.74
C ILE A 735 36.54 -21.78 8.74
N PRO A 736 36.80 -21.17 7.57
CA PRO A 736 37.62 -19.97 7.51
C PRO A 736 36.95 -18.81 8.27
N LEU A 737 37.74 -18.12 9.10
CA LEU A 737 37.32 -16.88 9.71
C LEU A 737 37.14 -15.78 8.65
N GLN A 738 36.23 -14.84 8.90
CA GLN A 738 36.06 -13.67 8.06
C GLN A 738 37.02 -12.59 8.52
N GLU A 739 37.94 -12.19 7.63
CA GLU A 739 38.83 -11.07 7.86
C GLU A 739 38.14 -9.77 7.43
N LYS A 740 38.30 -8.70 8.22
CA LYS A 740 37.82 -7.38 7.84
C LYS A 740 38.64 -6.85 6.67
N ILE A 741 37.97 -6.44 5.60
CA ILE A 741 38.61 -5.96 4.37
C ILE A 741 38.77 -4.43 4.41
N THR A 742 37.78 -3.73 4.93
CA THR A 742 37.72 -2.26 4.87
C THR A 742 38.01 -1.64 6.23
N PRO A 743 39.19 -1.01 6.43
CA PRO A 743 39.54 -0.37 7.70
C PRO A 743 38.63 0.82 8.07
N SER A 744 38.38 0.97 9.38
CA SER A 744 37.75 2.13 10.02
C SER A 744 38.75 3.24 10.27
N PRO A 745 38.32 4.51 10.46
CA PRO A 745 39.26 5.63 10.57
C PRO A 745 40.25 5.48 11.73
N PHE A 746 39.80 4.95 12.88
CA PHE A 746 40.66 4.69 14.04
C PHE A 746 41.63 3.51 13.82
N GLU A 747 41.39 2.68 12.80
CA GLU A 747 42.29 1.59 12.37
C GLU A 747 43.32 2.09 11.33
N GLU A 748 43.17 3.33 10.86
CA GLU A 748 44.07 4.03 9.94
C GLU A 748 44.88 5.17 10.61
N THR A 749 44.55 5.55 11.85
CA THR A 749 45.18 6.66 12.58
C THR A 749 46.57 6.31 13.12
N GLY A 750 47.57 7.11 12.76
CA GLY A 750 48.95 7.03 13.28
C GLY A 750 50.01 7.23 12.19
N ILE A 751 51.09 7.96 12.50
CA ILE A 751 52.25 8.17 11.60
C ILE A 751 53.20 6.97 11.66
N ILE A 752 53.18 6.21 12.76
CA ILE A 752 54.04 5.06 13.02
C ILE A 752 53.22 3.78 12.81
N ASN A 753 53.80 2.80 12.11
CA ASN A 753 53.26 1.53 11.56
C ASN A 753 52.32 0.67 12.46
N GLN A 754 51.18 1.22 12.89
CA GLN A 754 50.16 0.56 13.72
C GLN A 754 48.78 0.65 13.04
N LYS A 755 48.64 0.04 11.85
CA LYS A 755 47.37 -0.02 11.10
C LYS A 755 46.83 -1.44 11.08
N MET A 756 45.52 -1.58 10.87
CA MET A 756 44.90 -2.87 10.57
C MET A 756 45.44 -3.41 9.25
N VAL A 757 45.69 -4.72 9.20
CA VAL A 757 45.99 -5.44 7.96
C VAL A 757 44.66 -5.88 7.33
N PRO A 758 44.30 -5.37 6.14
CA PRO A 758 43.09 -5.79 5.42
C PRO A 758 43.12 -7.27 5.02
N GLY A 759 41.97 -7.93 5.08
CA GLY A 759 41.74 -9.18 4.36
C GLY A 759 41.53 -8.97 2.86
N ASN A 760 41.50 -10.07 2.12
CA ASN A 760 41.25 -10.07 0.67
C ASN A 760 40.19 -11.10 0.24
N LYS A 761 39.41 -11.65 1.18
CA LYS A 761 38.41 -12.68 0.90
C LYS A 761 37.11 -12.39 1.63
N LEU A 762 36.00 -12.49 0.92
CA LEU A 762 34.66 -12.41 1.45
C LEU A 762 33.99 -13.78 1.31
N TYR A 763 33.61 -14.39 2.43
CA TYR A 763 33.04 -15.73 2.43
C TYR A 763 31.51 -15.72 2.43
N ILE A 764 30.93 -16.63 1.64
CA ILE A 764 29.52 -17.03 1.72
C ILE A 764 29.49 -18.44 2.31
N TYR A 765 29.05 -18.55 3.56
CA TYR A 765 28.94 -19.82 4.27
C TYR A 765 27.61 -20.47 3.93
N ASN A 766 27.64 -21.68 3.37
CA ASN A 766 26.45 -22.48 3.10
C ASN A 766 26.31 -23.58 4.16
N THR A 767 25.33 -23.43 5.04
CA THR A 767 25.23 -24.20 6.29
C THR A 767 23.86 -24.83 6.47
N LYS A 768 23.73 -25.73 7.45
CA LYS A 768 22.43 -26.27 7.89
C LYS A 768 21.44 -25.20 8.34
N LEU A 769 21.91 -24.00 8.73
CA LEU A 769 21.12 -22.85 9.17
C LEU A 769 20.98 -21.77 8.08
N GLY A 770 21.20 -22.12 6.81
CA GLY A 770 21.08 -21.21 5.67
C GLY A 770 22.42 -20.69 5.13
N LYS A 771 22.33 -19.88 4.08
CA LYS A 771 23.46 -19.19 3.45
C LYS A 771 23.64 -17.82 4.07
N TYR A 772 24.80 -17.54 4.64
CA TYR A 772 25.06 -16.22 5.20
C TYR A 772 26.48 -15.73 4.93
N SER A 773 26.66 -14.44 5.10
CA SER A 773 27.97 -13.78 5.06
C SER A 773 28.13 -12.86 6.27
N ILE A 774 29.38 -12.65 6.68
CA ILE A 774 29.73 -11.78 7.80
C ILE A 774 30.39 -10.55 7.21
N LEU A 775 29.86 -9.36 7.51
CA LEU A 775 30.43 -8.09 7.07
C LEU A 775 30.76 -7.25 8.29
N ILE A 776 32.03 -7.24 8.69
CA ILE A 776 32.48 -6.57 9.91
C ILE A 776 32.45 -5.05 9.71
N CYS A 777 31.50 -4.39 10.38
CA CYS A 777 31.37 -2.94 10.45
C CYS A 777 31.39 -2.27 9.07
N ARG A 778 32.48 -1.59 8.69
CA ARG A 778 32.59 -0.90 7.39
C ARG A 778 32.47 -1.82 6.18
N ASP A 779 32.77 -3.11 6.31
CA ASP A 779 32.55 -4.06 5.21
C ASP A 779 31.09 -4.12 4.80
N PHE A 780 30.14 -3.88 5.71
CA PHE A 780 28.73 -3.80 5.37
C PHE A 780 28.43 -2.63 4.42
N ILE A 781 29.00 -1.47 4.71
CA ILE A 781 28.83 -0.28 3.87
C ILE A 781 29.49 -0.48 2.50
N ASN A 782 30.64 -1.15 2.45
CA ASN A 782 31.46 -1.17 1.24
C ASN A 782 31.28 -2.43 0.39
N LEU A 783 30.81 -3.55 0.96
CA LEU A 783 30.84 -4.84 0.28
C LEU A 783 29.47 -5.51 0.14
N ARG A 784 28.43 -5.08 0.87
CA ARG A 784 27.09 -5.74 0.87
C ARG A 784 26.46 -5.95 -0.51
N HIS A 785 26.76 -5.08 -1.46
CA HIS A 785 26.20 -5.16 -2.82
C HIS A 785 26.78 -6.31 -3.64
N HIS A 786 27.98 -6.82 -3.33
CA HIS A 786 28.60 -7.95 -4.04
C HIS A 786 27.95 -9.30 -3.76
N ILE A 787 27.23 -9.40 -2.64
CA ILE A 787 26.57 -10.63 -2.14
C ILE A 787 25.05 -10.61 -2.29
N ARG A 788 24.48 -9.54 -2.87
CA ARG A 788 23.03 -9.41 -3.13
C ARG A 788 22.50 -10.59 -3.95
N GLY A 789 21.34 -11.14 -3.57
CA GLY A 789 20.70 -12.27 -4.23
C GLY A 789 21.38 -13.64 -4.05
N LYS A 790 22.52 -13.71 -3.37
CA LYS A 790 23.32 -14.95 -3.21
C LYS A 790 23.19 -15.61 -1.83
N ILE A 791 22.57 -14.91 -0.88
CA ILE A 791 22.56 -15.26 0.55
C ILE A 791 21.17 -15.06 1.16
N ASP A 792 20.97 -15.68 2.33
CA ASP A 792 19.77 -15.56 3.14
C ASP A 792 19.92 -14.51 4.24
N ILE A 793 21.09 -14.43 4.90
CA ILE A 793 21.32 -13.52 6.03
C ILE A 793 22.68 -12.82 5.93
N ILE A 794 22.72 -11.52 6.23
CA ILE A 794 23.96 -10.75 6.48
C ILE A 794 24.10 -10.50 7.98
N PHE A 795 25.20 -10.98 8.57
CA PHE A 795 25.57 -10.63 9.94
C PHE A 795 26.56 -9.47 9.96
N VAL A 796 26.27 -8.45 10.77
CA VAL A 796 27.04 -7.21 10.84
C VAL A 796 27.51 -6.93 12.27
N PRO A 797 28.59 -7.59 12.73
CA PRO A 797 29.29 -7.19 13.95
C PRO A 797 29.80 -5.75 13.80
N SER A 798 29.41 -4.87 14.71
CA SER A 798 29.70 -3.43 14.64
C SER A 798 30.22 -2.86 15.95
N TYR A 799 31.14 -1.91 15.85
CA TYR A 799 31.55 -0.99 16.91
C TYR A 799 31.57 0.40 16.30
N ASN A 800 30.38 0.99 16.09
CA ASN A 800 30.24 2.18 15.25
C ASN A 800 29.20 3.16 15.78
N LYS A 801 29.52 4.46 15.67
CA LYS A 801 28.65 5.58 16.05
C LYS A 801 27.72 6.08 14.94
N ALA A 802 28.01 5.75 13.67
CA ALA A 802 27.24 6.22 12.52
C ALA A 802 26.00 5.33 12.27
N ILE A 803 25.11 5.25 13.26
CA ILE A 803 23.94 4.35 13.27
C ILE A 803 23.02 4.58 12.08
N LYS A 804 22.65 5.85 11.85
CA LYS A 804 21.74 6.26 10.78
C LYS A 804 22.18 5.74 9.40
N ARG A 805 23.47 5.88 9.07
CA ARG A 805 24.02 5.41 7.79
C ARG A 805 23.92 3.89 7.62
N PHE A 806 24.19 3.12 8.67
CA PHE A 806 24.06 1.66 8.62
C PHE A 806 22.60 1.24 8.43
N HIS A 807 21.67 1.90 9.12
CA HIS A 807 20.24 1.60 9.00
C HIS A 807 19.66 2.01 7.65
N GLU A 808 20.10 3.13 7.08
CA GLU A 808 19.77 3.55 5.71
C GLU A 808 20.31 2.52 4.69
N ASP A 809 21.58 2.14 4.81
CA ASP A 809 22.20 1.14 3.94
C ASP A 809 21.55 -0.25 4.05
N ALA A 810 21.05 -0.61 5.24
CA ALA A 810 20.30 -1.83 5.49
C ALA A 810 18.89 -1.77 4.89
N ASN A 811 18.12 -0.73 5.16
CA ASN A 811 16.82 -0.51 4.51
C ASN A 811 16.96 -0.58 2.98
N ASN A 812 17.93 0.14 2.41
CA ASN A 812 18.19 0.16 0.97
C ASN A 812 18.62 -1.20 0.42
N HIS A 813 19.29 -2.02 1.23
CA HIS A 813 19.61 -3.38 0.82
C HIS A 813 18.36 -4.27 0.77
N ILE A 814 17.47 -4.21 1.78
CA ILE A 814 16.22 -5.00 1.81
C ILE A 814 15.24 -4.59 0.71
N THR A 815 15.21 -3.30 0.33
CA THR A 815 14.44 -2.83 -0.82
C THR A 815 14.78 -3.62 -2.08
N ASN A 816 16.04 -4.03 -2.24
CA ASN A 816 16.59 -4.62 -3.45
C ASN A 816 17.04 -6.09 -3.26
N SER A 817 16.68 -6.72 -2.14
CA SER A 817 17.13 -8.07 -1.77
C SER A 817 16.18 -8.64 -0.72
N ALA A 818 15.78 -9.90 -0.85
CA ALA A 818 15.00 -10.58 0.20
C ALA A 818 15.87 -11.11 1.36
N ALA A 819 17.20 -10.89 1.34
CA ALA A 819 18.08 -11.31 2.43
C ALA A 819 17.80 -10.52 3.72
N TYR A 820 17.89 -11.16 4.89
CA TYR A 820 17.79 -10.49 6.19
C TYR A 820 19.11 -9.84 6.58
N ILE A 821 19.05 -8.81 7.44
CA ILE A 821 20.24 -8.14 7.99
C ILE A 821 20.15 -8.11 9.51
N VAL A 822 21.20 -8.60 10.17
CA VAL A 822 21.32 -8.69 11.62
C VAL A 822 22.53 -7.86 12.05
N ILE A 823 22.28 -6.69 12.64
CA ILE A 823 23.31 -5.75 13.10
C ILE A 823 23.45 -5.84 14.61
N SER A 824 24.67 -6.09 15.11
CA SER A 824 24.97 -6.12 16.54
C SER A 824 26.04 -5.09 16.88
N ASN A 825 25.74 -4.19 17.82
CA ASN A 825 26.59 -3.06 18.19
C ASN A 825 26.77 -2.96 19.72
N THR A 826 27.72 -2.15 20.18
CA THR A 826 27.86 -1.82 21.61
C THR A 826 26.71 -0.93 22.09
N SER A 827 26.21 -1.12 23.32
CA SER A 827 25.19 -0.23 23.89
C SER A 827 25.69 1.19 24.09
N PHE A 828 27.01 1.39 24.12
CA PHE A 828 27.62 2.72 24.17
C PHE A 828 27.21 3.59 22.96
N TYR A 829 27.03 2.97 21.80
CA TYR A 829 26.53 3.64 20.60
C TYR A 829 25.07 3.34 20.29
N GLY A 830 24.56 2.16 20.63
CA GLY A 830 23.21 1.71 20.30
C GLY A 830 23.09 1.23 18.85
N GLY A 831 21.86 1.02 18.38
CA GLY A 831 21.59 0.76 16.97
C GLY A 831 21.72 -0.70 16.53
N THR A 832 21.78 -1.64 17.48
CA THR A 832 21.60 -3.07 17.21
C THR A 832 20.19 -3.29 16.68
N SER A 833 20.04 -3.95 15.54
CA SER A 833 18.77 -4.05 14.84
C SER A 833 18.68 -5.23 13.90
N ILE A 834 17.44 -5.64 13.61
CA ILE A 834 17.12 -6.67 12.61
C ILE A 834 16.27 -6.02 11.51
N PHE A 835 16.62 -6.32 10.25
CA PHE A 835 15.88 -5.89 9.07
C PHE A 835 15.36 -7.08 8.26
N GLY A 836 14.15 -6.93 7.75
CA GLY A 836 13.44 -7.94 6.96
C GLY A 836 12.13 -7.41 6.40
N ARG A 837 11.43 -8.23 5.62
CA ARG A 837 10.14 -7.89 5.02
C ARG A 837 9.01 -8.43 5.89
N ILE A 838 8.08 -7.55 6.27
CA ILE A 838 6.81 -7.90 6.93
C ILE A 838 5.69 -7.12 6.25
N ARG A 839 4.44 -7.56 6.44
CA ARG A 839 3.30 -6.79 5.91
C ARG A 839 3.19 -5.44 6.61
N LYS A 840 2.66 -4.44 5.91
CA LYS A 840 2.63 -3.05 6.39
C LYS A 840 1.81 -2.93 7.68
N GLU A 841 0.79 -3.76 7.87
CA GLU A 841 -0.12 -3.74 9.01
C GLU A 841 0.59 -4.10 10.33
N PHE A 842 1.64 -4.91 10.28
CA PHE A 842 2.43 -5.25 11.48
C PHE A 842 3.38 -4.11 11.91
N ASN A 843 3.58 -3.06 11.11
CA ASN A 843 4.43 -1.94 11.53
C ASN A 843 3.83 -1.19 12.73
N SER A 844 2.51 -1.00 12.79
CA SER A 844 1.88 -0.34 13.93
C SER A 844 2.05 -1.17 15.20
N GLU A 845 1.92 -2.49 15.11
CA GLU A 845 2.15 -3.41 16.23
C GLU A 845 3.59 -3.30 16.78
N LEU A 846 4.59 -3.27 15.90
CA LEU A 846 5.99 -3.12 16.31
C LEU A 846 6.28 -1.75 16.94
N VAL A 847 5.60 -0.70 16.49
CA VAL A 847 5.70 0.64 17.08
C VAL A 847 5.05 0.69 18.46
N GLU A 848 3.85 0.11 18.60
CA GLU A 848 3.13 0.01 19.88
C GLU A 848 3.90 -0.82 20.91
N ALA A 849 4.56 -1.90 20.46
CA ALA A 849 5.44 -2.72 21.30
C ALA A 849 6.77 -2.03 21.67
N GLY A 850 7.05 -0.84 21.10
CA GLY A 850 8.31 -0.11 21.34
C GLY A 850 9.54 -0.75 20.70
N TYR A 851 9.35 -1.59 19.67
CA TYR A 851 10.42 -2.29 18.97
C TYR A 851 11.08 -1.39 17.92
N LYS A 852 10.31 -0.49 17.27
CA LYS A 852 10.79 0.54 16.34
C LYS A 852 10.01 1.86 16.51
N VAL A 853 10.48 2.97 15.95
CA VAL A 853 9.70 4.24 15.93
C VAL A 853 8.90 4.40 14.63
N SER A 854 7.84 5.22 14.64
CA SER A 854 6.89 5.38 13.52
C SER A 854 7.50 5.92 12.22
N GLU A 855 8.71 6.49 12.27
CA GLU A 855 9.45 7.03 11.13
C GLU A 855 10.68 6.16 10.75
N ASP A 856 10.89 5.04 11.44
CA ASP A 856 11.95 4.11 11.10
C ASP A 856 11.60 3.35 9.83
N GLY A 857 12.40 3.56 8.78
CA GLY A 857 12.21 3.02 7.43
C GLY A 857 11.61 1.61 7.38
N LEU A 858 10.85 1.34 6.32
CA LEU A 858 9.88 0.25 6.21
C LEU A 858 10.38 -1.13 6.68
N TYR A 859 11.66 -1.44 6.47
CA TYR A 859 12.22 -2.77 6.68
C TYR A 859 12.98 -2.96 8.00
N LYS A 860 13.16 -1.90 8.82
CA LYS A 860 13.69 -2.05 10.18
C LYS A 860 12.59 -2.65 11.06
N LEU A 861 12.81 -3.83 11.63
CA LEU A 861 11.80 -4.54 12.40
C LEU A 861 11.90 -4.23 13.90
N CYS A 862 13.13 -4.17 14.43
CA CYS A 862 13.37 -3.86 15.82
C CYS A 862 14.75 -3.22 16.02
N GLU A 863 14.89 -2.37 17.04
CA GLU A 863 16.15 -1.75 17.46
C GLU A 863 16.33 -1.75 18.99
N LEU A 864 17.57 -1.97 19.44
CA LEU A 864 18.03 -1.65 20.78
C LEU A 864 18.73 -0.27 20.77
N ASN A 865 18.19 0.68 21.51
CA ASN A 865 18.65 2.06 21.56
C ASN A 865 19.96 2.20 22.34
N LYS A 866 20.63 3.34 22.19
CA LYS A 866 21.81 3.67 22.99
C LYS A 866 21.53 3.54 24.50
N GLY A 867 22.41 2.85 25.22
CA GLY A 867 22.30 2.57 26.65
C GLY A 867 21.45 1.34 27.00
N GLU A 868 20.67 0.81 26.06
CA GLU A 868 19.95 -0.45 26.25
C GLU A 868 20.93 -1.62 26.12
N GLU A 869 20.89 -2.54 27.07
CA GLU A 869 21.64 -3.80 26.97
C GLU A 869 20.64 -4.96 26.89
N GLY A 870 20.87 -5.92 25.99
CA GLY A 870 19.85 -6.90 25.64
C GLY A 870 20.12 -7.68 24.36
N LEU A 871 19.10 -8.38 23.88
CA LEU A 871 19.08 -9.02 22.57
C LEU A 871 17.72 -8.86 21.88
N ILE A 872 17.75 -8.82 20.56
CA ILE A 872 16.57 -8.91 19.69
C ILE A 872 16.54 -10.34 19.14
N ILE A 873 15.48 -11.09 19.38
CA ILE A 873 15.29 -12.45 18.87
C ILE A 873 14.28 -12.40 17.74
N ALA A 874 14.57 -13.02 16.59
CA ALA A 874 13.64 -13.11 15.47
C ALA A 874 13.64 -14.51 14.85
N GLU A 875 12.48 -14.96 14.39
CA GLU A 875 12.32 -16.16 13.57
C GLU A 875 12.28 -15.77 12.09
N LEU A 876 13.29 -16.21 11.32
CA LEU A 876 13.48 -15.83 9.93
C LEU A 876 13.22 -17.03 9.02
N ASN A 877 12.25 -16.92 8.11
CA ASN A 877 11.99 -17.96 7.10
C ASN A 877 12.99 -17.81 5.94
N LEU A 878 13.80 -18.84 5.69
CA LEU A 878 14.84 -18.84 4.66
C LEU A 878 14.32 -19.17 3.25
N ILE A 879 13.12 -19.76 3.15
CA ILE A 879 12.46 -20.11 1.88
C ILE A 879 11.55 -18.95 1.45
N HIS A 880 10.63 -18.55 2.32
CA HIS A 880 9.61 -17.55 2.06
C HIS A 880 10.03 -16.16 2.59
N LYS A 881 11.06 -15.58 1.98
CA LYS A 881 11.67 -14.30 2.41
C LYS A 881 10.94 -13.03 1.94
N SER A 882 9.91 -13.20 1.12
CA SER A 882 9.10 -12.13 0.53
C SER A 882 7.62 -12.33 0.87
N LEU A 883 6.84 -11.24 0.85
CA LEU A 883 5.42 -11.30 1.18
C LEU A 883 4.64 -12.10 0.14
N GLN A 884 3.75 -12.98 0.58
CA GLN A 884 2.82 -13.70 -0.29
C GLN A 884 1.76 -12.73 -0.83
N VAL A 885 1.61 -12.70 -2.16
CA VAL A 885 0.64 -11.86 -2.86
C VAL A 885 -0.06 -12.71 -3.93
N PRO A 886 -1.41 -12.77 -3.96
CA PRO A 886 -2.30 -12.12 -3.02
C PRO A 886 -2.20 -12.73 -1.61
N ALA A 887 -2.56 -11.95 -0.60
CA ALA A 887 -2.66 -12.47 0.76
C ALA A 887 -3.69 -13.61 0.79
N PRO A 888 -3.37 -14.78 1.38
CA PRO A 888 -4.34 -15.86 1.49
C PRO A 888 -5.55 -15.40 2.30
N ALA A 889 -6.74 -15.83 1.87
CA ALA A 889 -7.99 -15.50 2.54
C ALA A 889 -8.08 -16.15 3.94
N ASN A 890 -7.37 -17.27 4.13
CA ASN A 890 -7.20 -17.93 5.41
C ASN A 890 -5.90 -17.45 6.08
N PRO A 891 -5.94 -16.79 7.24
CA PRO A 891 -4.74 -16.39 7.98
C PRO A 891 -3.84 -17.55 8.40
N GLU A 892 -4.37 -18.77 8.51
CA GLU A 892 -3.57 -19.97 8.83
C GLU A 892 -2.68 -20.43 7.66
N GLU A 893 -3.00 -19.97 6.44
CA GLU A 893 -2.20 -20.24 5.23
C GLU A 893 -1.18 -19.13 4.95
N ASP A 894 -1.13 -18.08 5.79
CA ASP A 894 -0.21 -16.96 5.66
C ASP A 894 1.22 -17.35 6.05
N ILE A 895 2.06 -17.65 5.05
CA ILE A 895 3.46 -17.94 5.29
C ILE A 895 4.24 -16.63 5.42
N ARG A 896 4.70 -16.35 6.66
CA ARG A 896 5.36 -15.09 7.00
C ARG A 896 6.89 -15.17 6.82
N PRO A 897 7.54 -14.16 6.22
CA PRO A 897 9.01 -14.08 6.22
C PRO A 897 9.59 -13.96 7.63
N VAL A 898 8.90 -13.21 8.50
CA VAL A 898 9.21 -13.11 9.92
C VAL A 898 7.96 -13.46 10.71
N SER A 899 7.95 -14.63 11.33
CA SER A 899 6.80 -15.14 12.12
C SER A 899 6.77 -14.57 13.54
N PHE A 900 7.96 -14.27 14.10
CA PHE A 900 8.13 -13.84 15.48
C PHE A 900 9.32 -12.89 15.60
N ILE A 901 9.16 -11.84 16.41
CA ILE A 901 10.26 -10.97 16.84
C ILE A 901 10.01 -10.50 18.27
N GLU A 902 11.07 -10.43 19.08
CA GLU A 902 10.99 -10.02 20.48
C GLU A 902 12.23 -9.23 20.90
N LYS A 903 12.02 -8.12 21.60
CA LYS A 903 13.06 -7.28 22.18
C LYS A 903 13.21 -7.56 23.67
N LYS A 904 14.36 -8.10 24.11
CA LYS A 904 14.65 -8.37 25.53
C LYS A 904 15.71 -7.43 26.09
N ILE A 905 15.32 -6.60 27.05
CA ILE A 905 16.24 -5.76 27.83
C ILE A 905 16.76 -6.54 29.03
N ILE A 906 18.08 -6.66 29.15
CA ILE A 906 18.77 -7.39 30.22
C ILE A 906 19.41 -6.39 31.18
N LYS A 907 19.12 -6.56 32.48
CA LYS A 907 19.88 -5.90 33.54
C LYS A 907 21.00 -6.83 33.98
N PHE A 908 22.23 -6.52 33.61
CA PHE A 908 23.37 -7.29 34.09
C PHE A 908 23.53 -7.12 35.61
N PRO A 909 23.77 -8.22 36.35
CA PRO A 909 24.16 -8.11 37.75
C PRO A 909 25.42 -7.24 37.86
N ARG A 910 25.41 -6.30 38.82
CA ARG A 910 26.50 -5.33 39.03
C ARG A 910 27.81 -6.01 39.39
#